data_AF-Q5B7J1-F1
#
_entry.id   AF-Q5B7J1-F1
#
_cell.length_a   1.000
_cell.length_b   1.000
_cell.length_c   1.000
_cell.angle_alpha   90.00
_cell.angle_beta   90.00
_cell.angle_gamma   90.00
#
_symmetry.space_group_name_H-M   'P 1'
#
loop_
_entity.id
_entity.type
_entity.pdbx_description
1 polymer ?
#
loop_
_entity_poly.entity_id
_entity_poly.type
_entity_poly.pdbx_seq_one_letter_code
_entity_poly.pdbx_strand_id
1 'polypeptide(L)'
;MADRALDGKAGSGRKRRLPAFLDHFSARELKIFFRCWVAVWVASLLIFIDPVATDFGQATFFACMVLFFLPPAGVLFVYILGALSLFVGICLAWAWGVIAMKAALAARPGAETQARVGALQQAAAAEAQETGASASSIAQRLVYNGWMLDARVTVIFYCMLCLFIYFMARLRAANPKATLTSIFGIIIIDMFLCYGPILTSFNGTLPLPLVKPSATAVGLGAVCSIIFFPRSTSDIILEDMQGLLELLKSSLQLSYSALGRSSDQLGPQQLQKWRMKIIAHYRTLEPSFGFLPLDFHIGSWGAEVVTTFREPVRHLVAAILTLSEFHKETVEKRIQTQELELKDPSIHQHEDGTDEKKDRKVGAHHRSQLAELIQGLQYTQHHSIPEDVASEFISLSSNAMEACLDGLSVIGECLQFVDRQRWYHKAPSAAHEELQERTKTVLERLLQTRAAFLADMTESLVRAYGPILDKPDHHNHANQADQLAGIIICMNFQEHMANTMDKTGALLSSMSSALPKASRTRFYVPTSLKYAGRWLVGKKDKAPVMAPTNDDSPAQDPAGDATQTAQEKLRVRRGYRPRTRHPLGKAILGTYHWLTCDEGLFALRMVVVTIAVSIAAVLPNTAGFFYRERGLWALIMSQTGLLVYMADFTFAVLTRLIGTVAGGVLGLLAWYIGSGHGPGNPYGLSAALAVLLAIFLWVRLYLPPVFLQGGIMSAATFLLVVAYSYVDTHNPAYGNPGVGYQVFWRRLLLVLIGVAAAIIVQILPRPPSAARHVCSSLSRSLRTLSDHYALLLSCWGRVGDEGRAITEPIWLELTESLVLLEGPIFNLRFEFSSSRFDSESLGQVKQICHTINGLLARLLVASASLPQAYKDRLSNHMGMLDHRRIGEIMAVLGVAEQSLRTGDAPPEILPTPLVRRALEHWQTQTLLDEYAVLDAEMIRDENYRSYCVALAAYISFLGKIDELVLVVKGVLGEAHLV
;
A
#
# COMPACT_ATOMS: atom_id res chain seq x y z
N MET A 1 27.29 -32.22 23.40
CA MET A 1 28.02 -31.61 22.26
C MET A 1 27.40 -30.25 21.87
N ALA A 2 27.06 -29.42 22.87
CA ALA A 2 26.27 -28.18 22.68
C ALA A 2 27.00 -26.90 23.10
N ASP A 3 28.27 -26.97 23.52
CA ASP A 3 29.02 -25.85 24.12
C ASP A 3 30.10 -25.22 23.22
N ARG A 4 30.03 -25.40 21.89
CA ARG A 4 31.03 -24.83 20.95
C ARG A 4 30.52 -23.80 19.95
N ALA A 5 29.30 -23.29 20.14
CA ALA A 5 28.72 -22.29 19.22
C ALA A 5 28.79 -20.83 19.71
N LEU A 6 29.26 -20.55 20.94
CA LEU A 6 29.14 -19.22 21.55
C LEU A 6 30.46 -18.45 21.79
N ASP A 7 31.63 -19.02 21.53
CA ASP A 7 32.93 -18.30 21.66
C ASP A 7 33.46 -17.75 20.32
N GLY A 8 32.57 -17.16 19.53
CA GLY A 8 32.94 -16.31 18.41
C GLY A 8 33.12 -14.87 18.88
N LYS A 9 34.31 -14.53 19.38
CA LYS A 9 34.76 -13.16 19.68
C LYS A 9 34.20 -12.17 18.65
N ALA A 10 33.51 -11.14 19.15
CA ALA A 10 32.99 -10.01 18.41
C ALA A 10 34.12 -9.22 17.71
N GLY A 11 34.56 -9.70 16.55
CA GLY A 11 35.08 -8.86 15.49
C GLY A 11 33.89 -8.42 14.66
N SER A 12 33.36 -7.22 14.90
CA SER A 12 32.32 -6.60 14.07
C SER A 12 32.90 -6.19 12.71
N GLY A 13 33.24 -7.18 11.89
CA GLY A 13 33.24 -7.00 10.46
C GLY A 13 31.80 -6.71 10.06
N ARG A 14 31.40 -5.43 10.05
CA ARG A 14 30.21 -4.97 9.32
C ARG A 14 30.37 -5.52 7.91
N LYS A 15 29.75 -6.68 7.61
CA LYS A 15 29.52 -7.09 6.23
C LYS A 15 28.86 -5.88 5.61
N ARG A 16 29.56 -5.19 4.70
CA ARG A 16 29.03 -4.07 3.94
C ARG A 16 27.89 -4.64 3.10
N ARG A 17 26.70 -4.75 3.70
CA ARG A 17 25.48 -5.10 2.99
C ARG A 17 25.27 -3.97 2.00
N LEU A 18 25.11 -4.34 0.74
CA LEU A 18 24.76 -3.38 -0.29
C LEU A 18 23.46 -2.68 0.14
N PRO A 19 23.26 -1.40 -0.23
CA PRO A 19 21.96 -0.77 -0.13
C PRO A 19 20.87 -1.69 -0.68
N ALA A 20 19.69 -1.71 -0.06
CA ALA A 20 18.64 -2.67 -0.42
C ALA A 20 18.31 -2.70 -1.94
N PHE A 21 18.40 -1.56 -2.63
CA PHE A 21 18.17 -1.47 -4.09
C PHE A 21 19.27 -2.10 -4.97
N LEU A 22 20.45 -2.36 -4.41
CA LEU A 22 21.56 -3.06 -5.05
C LEU A 22 21.61 -4.53 -4.62
N ASP A 23 20.81 -4.95 -3.64
CA ASP A 23 20.79 -6.32 -3.13
C ASP A 23 19.78 -7.21 -3.89
N HIS A 24 19.73 -7.05 -5.22
CA HIS A 24 18.80 -7.75 -6.11
C HIS A 24 19.49 -8.69 -7.11
N PHE A 25 20.62 -9.28 -6.70
CA PHE A 25 21.43 -10.19 -7.52
C PHE A 25 21.01 -11.66 -7.39
N SER A 26 19.80 -11.94 -6.91
CA SER A 26 19.29 -13.31 -6.87
C SER A 26 19.13 -13.85 -8.30
N ALA A 27 19.34 -15.15 -8.50
CA ALA A 27 19.13 -15.79 -9.80
C ALA A 27 17.70 -15.58 -10.32
N ARG A 28 16.73 -15.40 -9.42
CA ARG A 28 15.33 -15.07 -9.70
C ARG A 28 15.21 -13.70 -10.36
N GLU A 29 15.75 -12.68 -9.69
CA GLU A 29 15.66 -11.29 -10.12
C GLU A 29 16.44 -11.08 -11.41
N LEU A 30 17.64 -11.66 -11.53
CA LEU A 30 18.44 -11.58 -12.75
C LEU A 30 17.74 -12.19 -13.97
N LYS A 31 16.96 -13.27 -13.82
CA LYS A 31 16.15 -13.84 -14.90
C LYS A 31 15.04 -12.87 -15.36
N ILE A 32 14.35 -12.23 -14.41
CA ILE A 32 13.31 -11.22 -14.72
C ILE A 32 13.95 -10.01 -15.40
N PHE A 33 15.05 -9.52 -14.83
CA PHE A 33 15.81 -8.40 -15.35
C PHE A 33 16.25 -8.66 -16.79
N PHE A 34 16.86 -9.83 -17.06
CA PHE A 34 17.29 -10.22 -18.40
C PHE A 34 16.13 -10.23 -19.40
N ARG A 35 14.99 -10.83 -19.03
CA ARG A 35 13.79 -10.85 -19.87
C ARG A 35 13.30 -9.44 -20.23
N CYS A 36 13.19 -8.55 -19.24
CA CYS A 36 12.79 -7.16 -19.47
C CYS A 36 13.82 -6.39 -20.31
N TRP A 37 15.10 -6.64 -20.07
CA TRP A 37 16.22 -6.00 -20.77
C TRP A 37 16.26 -6.36 -22.24
N VAL A 38 16.15 -7.64 -22.58
CA VAL A 38 16.09 -8.08 -23.98
C VAL A 38 14.92 -7.42 -24.70
N ALA A 39 13.72 -7.37 -24.09
CA ALA A 39 12.55 -6.75 -24.70
C ALA A 39 12.78 -5.28 -25.05
N VAL A 40 13.29 -4.49 -24.11
CA VAL A 40 13.53 -3.04 -24.32
C VAL A 40 14.70 -2.80 -25.27
N TRP A 41 15.77 -3.59 -25.17
CA TRP A 41 16.91 -3.46 -26.07
C TRP A 41 16.50 -3.76 -27.52
N VAL A 42 15.79 -4.85 -27.78
CA VAL A 42 15.27 -5.17 -29.13
C VAL A 42 14.33 -4.08 -29.63
N ALA A 43 13.45 -3.55 -28.77
CA ALA A 43 12.58 -2.42 -29.16
C ALA A 43 13.38 -1.16 -29.51
N SER A 44 14.54 -0.93 -28.88
CA SER A 44 15.40 0.22 -29.18
C SER A 44 16.11 0.11 -30.52
N LEU A 45 16.41 -1.12 -30.98
CA LEU A 45 17.03 -1.34 -32.30
C LEU A 45 16.13 -0.87 -33.45
N LEU A 46 14.80 -0.90 -33.26
CA LEU A 46 13.83 -0.44 -34.25
C LEU A 46 13.99 1.05 -34.61
N ILE A 47 14.60 1.86 -33.72
CA ILE A 47 14.90 3.27 -33.98
C ILE A 47 15.94 3.42 -35.10
N PHE A 48 16.88 2.47 -35.19
CA PHE A 48 18.02 2.53 -36.10
C PHE A 48 17.81 1.74 -37.41
N ILE A 49 16.65 1.11 -37.57
CA ILE A 49 16.30 0.34 -38.77
C ILE A 49 15.45 1.25 -39.67
N ASP A 50 16.06 1.81 -40.72
CA ASP A 50 15.42 2.84 -41.57
C ASP A 50 14.02 2.46 -42.10
N PRO A 51 13.77 1.23 -42.59
CA PRO A 51 12.42 0.83 -43.02
C PRO A 51 11.38 0.96 -41.89
N VAL A 52 11.77 0.60 -40.66
CA VAL A 52 10.89 0.67 -39.49
C VAL A 52 10.73 2.13 -39.04
N ALA A 53 11.81 2.89 -38.97
CA ALA A 53 11.79 4.31 -38.60
C ALA A 53 10.94 5.15 -39.57
N THR A 54 10.94 4.81 -40.86
CA THR A 54 10.12 5.47 -41.88
C THR A 54 8.64 5.10 -41.75
N ASP A 55 8.32 3.83 -41.45
CA ASP A 55 6.94 3.36 -41.32
C ASP A 55 6.25 3.76 -39.99
N PHE A 56 7.01 3.75 -38.89
CA PHE A 56 6.53 4.15 -37.56
C PHE A 56 6.56 5.67 -37.40
N GLY A 57 7.44 6.34 -38.13
CA GLY A 57 7.64 7.78 -38.10
C GLY A 57 8.47 8.25 -36.91
N GLN A 58 8.30 9.52 -36.55
CA GLN A 58 9.12 10.27 -35.59
C GLN A 58 9.01 9.80 -34.13
N ALA A 59 8.14 8.83 -33.83
CA ALA A 59 7.82 8.38 -32.48
C ALA A 59 8.22 6.91 -32.21
N THR A 60 9.15 6.34 -32.98
CA THR A 60 9.61 4.94 -32.83
C THR A 60 10.11 4.61 -31.41
N PHE A 61 10.70 5.57 -30.70
CA PHE A 61 11.13 5.42 -29.30
C PHE A 61 9.99 5.09 -28.32
N PHE A 62 8.75 5.39 -28.71
CA PHE A 62 7.56 5.12 -27.90
C PHE A 62 7.39 3.62 -27.61
N ALA A 63 7.92 2.74 -28.47
CA ALA A 63 7.94 1.29 -28.21
C ALA A 63 8.72 0.95 -26.91
N CYS A 64 9.88 1.56 -26.72
CA CYS A 64 10.66 1.40 -25.49
C CYS A 64 9.90 1.97 -24.29
N MET A 65 9.26 3.14 -24.45
CA MET A 65 8.50 3.77 -23.39
C MET A 65 7.33 2.91 -22.90
N VAL A 66 6.61 2.25 -23.82
CA VAL A 66 5.54 1.29 -23.49
C VAL A 66 6.07 0.14 -22.65
N LEU A 67 7.26 -0.41 -22.95
CA LEU A 67 7.90 -1.45 -22.16
C LEU A 67 8.42 -0.98 -20.80
N PHE A 68 8.73 0.31 -20.63
CA PHE A 68 9.00 0.89 -19.31
C PHE A 68 7.72 1.07 -18.48
N PHE A 69 6.59 1.41 -19.11
CA PHE A 69 5.29 1.47 -18.44
C PHE A 69 4.79 0.08 -18.04
N LEU A 70 4.83 -0.86 -18.98
CA LEU A 70 4.39 -2.25 -18.83
C LEU A 70 5.55 -3.21 -19.14
N PRO A 71 6.49 -3.41 -18.21
CA PRO A 71 7.57 -4.36 -18.41
C PRO A 71 7.04 -5.80 -18.36
N PRO A 72 7.62 -6.74 -19.14
CA PRO A 72 7.31 -8.16 -19.03
C PRO A 72 7.98 -8.74 -17.76
N ALA A 73 7.64 -8.21 -16.58
CA ALA A 73 8.25 -8.59 -15.30
C ALA A 73 7.45 -9.68 -14.56
N GLY A 74 6.13 -9.74 -14.78
CA GLY A 74 5.22 -10.69 -14.13
C GLY A 74 4.92 -11.95 -14.95
N VAL A 75 3.77 -12.55 -14.68
CA VAL A 75 3.21 -13.69 -15.42
C VAL A 75 2.69 -13.21 -16.78
N LEU A 76 2.71 -14.10 -17.78
CA LEU A 76 2.22 -13.81 -19.12
C LEU A 76 0.77 -13.29 -19.12
N PHE A 77 -0.13 -13.89 -18.33
CA PHE A 77 -1.52 -13.46 -18.26
C PHE A 77 -1.66 -12.02 -17.74
N VAL A 78 -0.93 -11.67 -16.68
CA VAL A 78 -0.85 -10.31 -16.13
C VAL A 78 -0.34 -9.36 -17.20
N TYR A 79 0.73 -9.71 -17.92
CA TYR A 79 1.23 -8.88 -19.01
C TYR A 79 0.18 -8.63 -20.11
N ILE A 80 -0.51 -9.68 -20.57
CA ILE A 80 -1.56 -9.59 -21.60
C ILE A 80 -2.72 -8.70 -21.13
N LEU A 81 -3.14 -8.86 -19.88
CA LEU A 81 -4.20 -8.05 -19.29
C LEU A 81 -3.84 -6.56 -19.25
N GLY A 82 -2.57 -6.24 -18.97
CA GLY A 82 -2.07 -4.87 -18.95
C GLY A 82 -2.02 -4.29 -20.37
N ALA A 83 -1.63 -5.11 -21.35
CA ALA A 83 -1.63 -4.75 -22.75
C ALA A 83 -3.07 -4.51 -23.27
N LEU A 84 -4.03 -5.34 -22.88
CA LEU A 84 -5.45 -5.15 -23.21
C LEU A 84 -5.97 -3.84 -22.60
N SER A 85 -5.66 -3.55 -21.34
CA SER A 85 -6.04 -2.29 -20.68
C SER A 85 -5.49 -1.06 -21.44
N LEU A 86 -4.24 -1.12 -21.89
CA LEU A 86 -3.62 -0.09 -22.71
C LEU A 86 -4.38 0.09 -24.05
N PHE A 87 -4.64 -1.00 -24.77
CA PHE A 87 -5.34 -0.93 -26.06
C PHE A 87 -6.79 -0.50 -25.95
N VAL A 88 -7.49 -0.86 -24.88
CA VAL A 88 -8.84 -0.33 -24.59
C VAL A 88 -8.79 1.19 -24.51
N GLY A 89 -7.77 1.76 -23.86
CA GLY A 89 -7.56 3.21 -23.78
C GLY A 89 -7.35 3.84 -25.15
N ILE A 90 -6.44 3.27 -25.94
CA ILE A 90 -6.14 3.72 -27.30
C ILE A 90 -7.38 3.64 -28.22
N CYS A 91 -8.11 2.53 -28.19
CA CYS A 91 -9.29 2.32 -29.05
C CYS A 91 -10.45 3.25 -28.67
N LEU A 92 -10.71 3.46 -27.37
CA LEU A 92 -11.73 4.41 -26.90
C LEU A 92 -11.38 5.84 -27.31
N ALA A 93 -10.12 6.23 -27.14
CA ALA A 93 -9.61 7.53 -27.54
C ALA A 93 -9.68 7.75 -29.05
N TRP A 94 -9.32 6.74 -29.85
CA TRP A 94 -9.43 6.77 -31.29
C TRP A 94 -10.89 6.93 -31.75
N ALA A 95 -11.79 6.11 -31.21
CA ALA A 95 -13.21 6.17 -31.56
C ALA A 95 -13.80 7.56 -31.23
N TRP A 96 -13.54 8.07 -30.03
CA TRP A 96 -14.01 9.39 -29.62
C TRP A 96 -13.38 10.53 -30.42
N GLY A 97 -12.07 10.44 -30.70
CA GLY A 97 -11.33 11.42 -31.52
C GLY A 97 -11.82 11.49 -32.96
N VAL A 98 -12.13 10.34 -33.58
CA VAL A 98 -12.72 10.26 -34.92
C VAL A 98 -14.12 10.87 -34.97
N ILE A 99 -14.95 10.61 -33.95
CA ILE A 99 -16.28 11.22 -33.83
C ILE A 99 -16.15 12.74 -33.69
N ALA A 100 -15.27 13.21 -32.81
CA ALA A 100 -15.01 14.63 -32.62
C ALA A 100 -14.50 15.30 -33.91
N MET A 101 -13.60 14.64 -34.64
CA MET A 101 -13.07 15.15 -35.92
C MET A 101 -14.18 15.27 -36.97
N LYS A 102 -15.06 14.27 -37.10
CA LYS A 102 -16.20 14.36 -38.03
C LYS A 102 -17.18 15.46 -37.64
N ALA A 103 -17.51 15.58 -36.37
CA ALA A 103 -18.38 16.65 -35.88
C ALA A 103 -17.77 18.04 -36.14
N ALA A 104 -16.47 18.19 -35.90
CA ALA A 104 -15.76 19.45 -36.11
C ALA A 104 -15.64 19.81 -37.60
N LEU A 105 -15.38 18.83 -38.48
CA LEU A 105 -15.37 19.05 -39.93
C LEU A 105 -16.76 19.36 -40.51
N ALA A 106 -17.83 18.78 -39.94
CA ALA A 106 -19.20 19.08 -40.36
C ALA A 106 -19.60 20.55 -40.08
N ALA A 107 -18.99 21.17 -39.07
CA ALA A 107 -19.21 22.59 -38.76
C ALA A 107 -18.35 23.55 -39.61
N ARG A 108 -17.45 23.04 -40.47
CA ARG A 108 -16.54 23.84 -41.28
C ARG A 108 -17.21 24.23 -42.61
N PRO A 109 -17.31 25.52 -42.98
CA PRO A 109 -17.90 25.91 -44.27
C PRO A 109 -17.02 25.50 -45.44
N GLY A 110 -17.60 24.75 -46.39
CA GLY A 110 -16.87 24.22 -47.55
C GLY A 110 -16.28 25.32 -48.45
N ALA A 111 -17.07 26.34 -48.79
CA ALA A 111 -16.64 27.42 -49.68
C ALA A 111 -15.47 28.25 -49.12
N GLU A 112 -15.56 28.65 -47.85
CA GLU A 112 -14.48 29.40 -47.16
C GLU A 112 -13.20 28.56 -47.06
N THR A 113 -13.33 27.25 -46.80
CA THR A 113 -12.19 26.34 -46.69
C THR A 113 -11.48 26.16 -48.03
N GLN A 114 -12.23 25.96 -49.12
CA GLN A 114 -11.66 25.86 -50.46
C GLN A 114 -10.95 27.15 -50.87
N ALA A 115 -11.53 28.31 -50.57
CA ALA A 115 -10.89 29.60 -50.80
C ALA A 115 -9.57 29.75 -50.03
N ARG A 116 -9.54 29.36 -48.74
CA ARG A 116 -8.32 29.38 -47.92
C ARG A 116 -7.25 28.41 -48.43
N VAL A 117 -7.64 27.22 -48.87
CA VAL A 117 -6.70 26.23 -49.45
C VAL A 117 -6.10 26.75 -50.75
N GLY A 118 -6.92 27.37 -51.61
CA GLY A 118 -6.43 28.05 -52.82
C GLY A 118 -5.45 29.18 -52.51
N ALA A 119 -5.77 30.03 -51.54
CA ALA A 119 -4.88 31.10 -51.08
C ALA A 119 -3.56 30.55 -50.49
N LEU A 120 -3.61 29.43 -49.76
CA LEU A 120 -2.41 28.78 -49.23
C LEU A 120 -1.52 28.23 -50.34
N GLN A 121 -2.10 27.63 -51.39
CA GLN A 121 -1.33 27.13 -52.53
C GLN A 121 -0.64 28.27 -53.29
N GLN A 122 -1.33 29.40 -53.48
CA GLN A 122 -0.76 30.60 -54.10
C GLN A 122 0.38 31.20 -53.27
N ALA A 123 0.17 31.36 -51.96
CA ALA A 123 1.20 31.86 -51.04
C ALA A 123 2.42 30.94 -51.00
N ALA A 124 2.20 29.62 -50.94
CA ALA A 124 3.28 28.64 -50.95
C ALA A 124 4.05 28.63 -52.28
N ALA A 125 3.37 28.83 -53.41
CA ALA A 125 4.02 28.93 -54.72
C ALA A 125 4.85 30.21 -54.86
N ALA A 126 4.37 31.34 -54.34
CA ALA A 126 5.12 32.60 -54.33
C ALA A 126 6.40 32.49 -53.48
N GLU A 127 6.29 31.99 -52.23
CA GLU A 127 7.45 31.82 -51.35
C GLU A 127 8.42 30.73 -51.89
N ALA A 128 7.92 29.72 -52.59
CA ALA A 128 8.75 28.72 -53.27
C ALA A 128 9.61 29.33 -54.39
N GLN A 129 9.05 30.26 -55.15
CA GLN A 129 9.78 30.98 -56.20
C GLN A 129 10.88 31.88 -55.63
N GLU A 130 10.65 32.49 -54.47
CA GLU A 130 11.62 33.36 -53.80
C GLU A 130 12.74 32.59 -53.08
N THR A 131 12.42 31.44 -52.47
CA THR A 131 13.36 30.70 -51.61
C THR A 131 14.01 29.49 -52.28
N GLY A 132 13.49 29.05 -53.43
CA GLY A 132 13.96 27.84 -54.13
C GLY A 132 13.60 26.52 -53.45
N ALA A 133 12.79 26.55 -52.38
CA ALA A 133 12.34 25.35 -51.66
C ALA A 133 11.06 24.75 -52.29
N SER A 134 10.75 23.49 -51.95
CA SER A 134 9.56 22.83 -52.48
C SER A 134 8.26 23.51 -52.00
N ALA A 135 7.32 23.77 -52.92
CA ALA A 135 6.03 24.37 -52.58
C ALA A 135 5.24 23.53 -51.55
N SER A 136 5.41 22.20 -51.54
CA SER A 136 4.82 21.29 -50.56
C SER A 136 5.36 21.49 -49.15
N SER A 137 6.67 21.69 -48.98
CA SER A 137 7.27 21.92 -47.65
C SER A 137 6.85 23.27 -47.06
N ILE A 138 6.72 24.29 -47.91
CA ILE A 138 6.27 25.62 -47.50
C ILE A 138 4.78 25.58 -47.13
N ALA A 139 3.96 24.92 -47.95
CA ALA A 139 2.55 24.70 -47.65
C ALA A 139 2.38 24.01 -46.27
N GLN A 140 3.16 22.97 -45.99
CA GLN A 140 3.12 22.27 -44.70
C GLN A 140 3.53 23.19 -43.53
N ARG A 141 4.55 24.03 -43.72
CA ARG A 141 4.97 25.05 -42.74
C ARG A 141 3.87 26.06 -42.46
N LEU A 142 3.21 26.60 -43.49
CA LEU A 142 2.10 27.55 -43.35
C LEU A 142 0.90 26.93 -42.63
N VAL A 143 0.60 25.65 -42.91
CA VAL A 143 -0.43 24.89 -42.19
C VAL A 143 -0.10 24.80 -40.70
N TYR A 144 1.13 24.44 -40.32
CA TYR A 144 1.56 24.42 -38.91
C TYR A 144 1.64 25.81 -38.26
N ASN A 145 1.83 26.87 -39.04
CA ASN A 145 1.74 28.24 -38.55
C ASN A 145 0.28 28.68 -38.30
N GLY A 146 -0.70 27.80 -38.49
CA GLY A 146 -2.09 28.06 -38.13
C GLY A 146 -2.95 28.66 -39.24
N TRP A 147 -2.48 28.67 -40.49
CA TRP A 147 -3.24 29.24 -41.62
C TRP A 147 -4.62 28.59 -41.81
N MET A 148 -4.75 27.31 -41.47
CA MET A 148 -5.98 26.52 -41.63
C MET A 148 -6.87 26.46 -40.39
N LEU A 149 -6.58 27.26 -39.36
CA LEU A 149 -7.37 27.28 -38.12
C LEU A 149 -8.73 27.95 -38.34
N ASP A 150 -9.78 27.31 -37.82
CA ASP A 150 -11.14 27.85 -37.75
C ASP A 150 -11.63 27.74 -36.30
N ALA A 151 -12.17 28.84 -35.77
CA ALA A 151 -12.70 28.91 -34.42
C ALA A 151 -13.84 27.91 -34.18
N ARG A 152 -14.74 27.70 -35.16
CA ARG A 152 -15.87 26.78 -35.05
C ARG A 152 -15.39 25.35 -34.83
N VAL A 153 -14.42 24.92 -35.63
CA VAL A 153 -13.81 23.58 -35.56
C VAL A 153 -13.05 23.42 -34.24
N THR A 154 -12.28 24.45 -33.85
CA THR A 154 -11.50 24.44 -32.61
C THR A 154 -12.38 24.28 -31.37
N VAL A 155 -13.47 25.05 -31.28
CA VAL A 155 -14.41 24.97 -30.14
C VAL A 155 -15.01 23.56 -30.01
N ILE A 156 -15.41 22.93 -31.13
CA ILE A 156 -15.99 21.57 -31.10
C ILE A 156 -14.95 20.55 -30.63
N PHE A 157 -13.71 20.63 -31.11
CA PHE A 157 -12.63 19.78 -30.61
C PHE A 157 -12.43 19.93 -29.11
N TYR A 158 -12.33 21.16 -28.60
CA TYR A 158 -12.14 21.40 -27.17
C TYR A 158 -13.30 20.89 -26.33
N CYS A 159 -14.55 21.19 -26.70
CA CYS A 159 -15.73 20.74 -25.96
C CYS A 159 -15.81 19.20 -25.89
N MET A 160 -15.62 18.51 -27.01
CA MET A 160 -15.75 17.05 -27.06
C MET A 160 -14.55 16.34 -26.44
N LEU A 161 -13.33 16.79 -26.70
CA LEU A 161 -12.12 16.10 -26.24
C LEU A 161 -11.84 16.37 -24.75
N CYS A 162 -12.08 17.59 -24.25
CA CYS A 162 -11.96 17.86 -22.81
C CYS A 162 -12.98 17.07 -21.99
N LEU A 163 -14.18 16.81 -22.51
CA LEU A 163 -15.14 15.93 -21.86
C LEU A 163 -14.60 14.51 -21.69
N PHE A 164 -13.93 13.98 -22.72
CA PHE A 164 -13.28 12.67 -22.63
C PHE A 164 -12.13 12.67 -21.62
N ILE A 165 -11.28 13.70 -21.63
CA ILE A 165 -10.17 13.85 -20.67
C ILE A 165 -10.72 13.87 -19.24
N TYR A 166 -11.81 14.59 -18.99
CA TYR A 166 -12.47 14.61 -17.68
C TYR A 166 -12.90 13.20 -17.24
N PHE A 167 -13.60 12.45 -18.11
CA PHE A 167 -14.03 11.08 -17.78
C PHE A 167 -12.86 10.12 -17.56
N MET A 168 -11.81 10.18 -18.38
CA MET A 168 -10.64 9.32 -18.23
C MET A 168 -9.80 9.68 -17.00
N ALA A 169 -9.64 10.96 -16.69
CA ALA A 169 -8.96 11.40 -15.48
C ALA A 169 -9.72 10.95 -14.21
N ARG A 170 -11.05 11.08 -14.23
CA ARG A 170 -11.89 10.58 -13.14
C ARG A 170 -11.81 9.07 -13.01
N LEU A 171 -11.85 8.33 -14.12
CA LEU A 171 -11.72 6.87 -14.12
C LEU A 171 -10.40 6.41 -13.50
N ARG A 172 -9.30 7.12 -13.79
CA ARG A 172 -7.99 6.87 -13.17
C ARG A 172 -8.00 7.12 -11.66
N ALA A 173 -8.59 8.23 -11.22
CA ALA A 173 -8.68 8.55 -9.79
C ALA A 173 -9.57 7.56 -9.02
N ALA A 174 -10.67 7.11 -9.62
CA ALA A 174 -11.62 6.20 -9.00
C ALA A 174 -11.19 4.73 -9.04
N ASN A 175 -10.37 4.33 -10.03
CA ASN A 175 -9.92 2.96 -10.19
C ASN A 175 -8.45 2.91 -10.67
N PRO A 176 -7.50 2.66 -9.75
CA PRO A 176 -6.08 2.56 -10.09
C PRO A 176 -5.76 1.53 -11.19
N LYS A 177 -6.58 0.48 -11.36
CA LYS A 177 -6.41 -0.51 -12.43
C LYS A 177 -6.54 0.10 -13.83
N ALA A 178 -7.31 1.17 -13.97
CA ALA A 178 -7.55 1.86 -15.24
C ALA A 178 -6.50 2.93 -15.55
N THR A 179 -5.42 3.02 -14.76
CA THR A 179 -4.36 4.02 -14.97
C THR A 179 -3.73 3.93 -16.35
N LEU A 180 -3.40 2.73 -16.84
CA LEU A 180 -2.85 2.54 -18.18
C LEU A 180 -3.87 2.96 -19.27
N THR A 181 -5.13 2.53 -19.12
CA THR A 181 -6.23 2.93 -20.02
C THR A 181 -6.36 4.45 -20.12
N SER A 182 -6.34 5.14 -18.98
CA SER A 182 -6.47 6.59 -18.91
C SER A 182 -5.26 7.32 -19.50
N ILE A 183 -4.03 6.94 -19.12
CA ILE A 183 -2.80 7.59 -19.61
C ILE A 183 -2.69 7.47 -21.13
N PHE A 184 -2.81 6.26 -21.69
CA PHE A 184 -2.71 6.06 -23.13
C PHE A 184 -3.93 6.62 -23.88
N GLY A 185 -5.11 6.63 -23.26
CA GLY A 185 -6.28 7.30 -23.82
C GLY A 185 -6.09 8.82 -23.94
N ILE A 186 -5.57 9.48 -22.89
CA ILE A 186 -5.30 10.92 -22.89
C ILE A 186 -4.24 11.29 -23.92
N ILE A 187 -3.11 10.56 -23.97
CA ILE A 187 -2.03 10.81 -24.95
C ILE A 187 -2.56 10.79 -26.40
N ILE A 188 -3.44 9.83 -26.73
CA ILE A 188 -4.01 9.73 -28.08
C ILE A 188 -4.99 10.88 -28.35
N ILE A 189 -5.78 11.29 -27.35
CA ILE A 189 -6.69 12.43 -27.45
C ILE A 189 -5.95 13.75 -27.60
N ASP A 190 -4.82 13.94 -26.92
CA ASP A 190 -3.98 15.13 -27.06
C ASP A 190 -3.48 15.31 -28.50
N MET A 191 -3.23 14.18 -29.18
CA MET A 191 -2.87 14.21 -30.59
C MET A 191 -4.02 14.74 -31.47
N PHE A 192 -5.26 14.30 -31.22
CA PHE A 192 -6.44 14.86 -31.89
C PHE A 192 -6.68 16.32 -31.52
N LEU A 193 -6.51 16.68 -30.25
CA LEU A 193 -6.72 18.04 -29.74
C LEU A 193 -5.73 19.04 -30.35
N CYS A 194 -4.45 18.65 -30.45
CA CYS A 194 -3.40 19.51 -30.97
C CYS A 194 -3.36 19.51 -32.50
N TYR A 195 -3.49 18.37 -33.19
CA TYR A 195 -3.30 18.32 -34.65
C TYR A 195 -4.62 18.37 -35.44
N GLY A 196 -5.74 17.93 -34.85
CA GLY A 196 -7.04 17.89 -35.50
C GLY A 196 -7.55 19.23 -36.04
N PRO A 197 -7.50 20.34 -35.27
CA PRO A 197 -8.01 21.64 -35.71
C PRO A 197 -7.35 22.20 -36.98
N ILE A 198 -6.10 21.81 -37.23
CA ILE A 198 -5.31 22.26 -38.39
C ILE A 198 -5.66 21.48 -39.67
N LEU A 199 -6.17 20.26 -39.53
CA LEU A 199 -6.52 19.43 -40.68
C LEU A 199 -7.82 19.91 -41.33
N THR A 200 -7.79 20.01 -42.66
CA THR A 200 -8.92 20.41 -43.50
C THR A 200 -9.74 19.22 -43.98
N SER A 201 -9.19 18.01 -43.90
CA SER A 201 -9.82 16.76 -44.33
C SER A 201 -9.83 15.75 -43.20
N PHE A 202 -10.74 14.79 -43.29
CA PHE A 202 -10.83 13.70 -42.33
C PHE A 202 -9.56 12.82 -42.37
N ASN A 203 -8.98 12.55 -41.20
CA ASN A 203 -7.84 11.65 -41.04
C ASN A 203 -8.02 10.78 -39.79
N GLY A 204 -8.70 9.64 -39.96
CA GLY A 204 -8.88 8.67 -38.88
C GLY A 204 -7.62 7.90 -38.50
N THR A 205 -6.55 8.02 -39.28
CA THR A 205 -5.25 7.35 -39.06
C THR A 205 -4.24 8.21 -38.31
N LEU A 206 -4.66 9.40 -37.85
CA LEU A 206 -3.82 10.35 -37.13
C LEU A 206 -3.00 9.71 -35.99
N PRO A 207 -3.54 8.79 -35.15
CA PRO A 207 -2.77 8.20 -34.05
C PRO A 207 -1.76 7.10 -34.43
N LEU A 208 -1.70 6.65 -35.68
CA LEU A 208 -0.85 5.53 -36.11
C LEU A 208 0.64 5.64 -35.68
N PRO A 209 1.28 6.83 -35.69
CA PRO A 209 2.67 6.97 -35.24
C PRO A 209 2.91 6.57 -33.77
N LEU A 210 1.87 6.54 -32.93
CA LEU A 210 1.97 6.06 -31.54
C LEU A 210 1.43 4.64 -31.39
N VAL A 211 0.44 4.24 -32.18
CA VAL A 211 -0.18 2.92 -32.10
C VAL A 211 0.75 1.82 -32.62
N LYS A 212 1.45 2.02 -33.75
CA LYS A 212 2.35 0.99 -34.32
C LYS A 212 3.52 0.64 -33.38
N PRO A 213 4.26 1.61 -32.80
CA PRO A 213 5.29 1.30 -31.81
C PRO A 213 4.70 0.59 -30.57
N SER A 214 3.50 0.98 -30.12
CA SER A 214 2.84 0.35 -28.97
C SER A 214 2.49 -1.12 -29.20
N ALA A 215 1.93 -1.44 -30.36
CA ALA A 215 1.63 -2.83 -30.76
C ALA A 215 2.88 -3.69 -30.84
N THR A 216 3.95 -3.14 -31.40
CA THR A 216 5.23 -3.85 -31.52
C THR A 216 5.86 -4.09 -30.14
N ALA A 217 5.82 -3.09 -29.26
CA ALA A 217 6.28 -3.22 -27.88
C ALA A 217 5.53 -4.31 -27.11
N VAL A 218 4.20 -4.32 -27.20
CA VAL A 218 3.37 -5.37 -26.59
C VAL A 218 3.71 -6.75 -27.14
N GLY A 219 3.88 -6.88 -28.45
CA GLY A 219 4.29 -8.13 -29.09
C GLY A 219 5.65 -8.62 -28.57
N LEU A 220 6.66 -7.73 -28.53
CA LEU A 220 7.99 -8.06 -28.04
C LEU A 220 7.99 -8.51 -26.57
N GLY A 221 7.26 -7.83 -25.69
CA GLY A 221 7.18 -8.24 -24.29
C GLY A 221 6.42 -9.54 -24.09
N ALA A 222 5.39 -9.83 -24.89
CA ALA A 222 4.70 -11.12 -24.87
C ALA A 222 5.63 -12.26 -25.32
N VAL A 223 6.35 -12.09 -26.43
CA VAL A 223 7.33 -13.05 -26.92
C VAL A 223 8.44 -13.30 -25.89
N CYS A 224 8.97 -12.24 -25.28
CA CYS A 224 9.99 -12.37 -24.24
C CYS A 224 9.46 -13.10 -22.99
N SER A 225 8.17 -12.92 -22.66
CA SER A 225 7.50 -13.63 -21.56
C SER A 225 7.33 -15.12 -21.79
N ILE A 226 7.25 -15.55 -23.06
CA ILE A 226 7.11 -16.96 -23.45
C ILE A 226 8.49 -17.63 -23.57
N ILE A 227 9.45 -16.96 -24.22
CA ILE A 227 10.76 -17.55 -24.56
C ILE A 227 11.73 -17.52 -23.37
N PHE A 228 11.83 -16.40 -22.66
CA PHE A 228 12.85 -16.21 -21.63
C PHE A 228 12.27 -16.47 -20.24
N PHE A 229 12.55 -17.65 -19.68
CA PHE A 229 12.17 -18.04 -18.31
C PHE A 229 10.67 -17.83 -18.00
N PRO A 230 9.77 -18.58 -18.66
CA PRO A 230 8.34 -18.47 -18.38
C PRO A 230 8.07 -18.75 -16.89
N ARG A 231 7.22 -17.91 -16.29
CA ARG A 231 6.78 -18.05 -14.90
C ARG A 231 5.28 -18.23 -14.84
N SER A 232 4.85 -19.13 -13.97
CA SER A 232 3.46 -19.25 -13.59
C SER A 232 3.18 -18.51 -12.27
N THR A 233 1.91 -18.30 -11.99
CA THR A 233 1.33 -17.66 -10.82
C THR A 233 1.51 -18.55 -9.61
N SER A 234 1.38 -19.86 -9.76
CA SER A 234 1.65 -20.79 -8.65
C SER A 234 3.11 -20.72 -8.22
N ASP A 235 4.06 -20.60 -9.17
CA ASP A 235 5.48 -20.45 -8.83
C ASP A 235 5.70 -19.18 -7.99
N ILE A 236 5.11 -18.06 -8.40
CA ILE A 236 5.21 -16.79 -7.67
C ILE A 236 4.61 -16.95 -6.27
N ILE A 237 3.46 -17.59 -6.13
CA ILE A 237 2.80 -17.79 -4.83
C ILE A 237 3.63 -18.67 -3.91
N LEU A 238 4.17 -19.79 -4.40
CA LEU A 238 5.00 -20.69 -3.58
C LEU A 238 6.30 -20.00 -3.14
N GLU A 239 6.95 -19.26 -4.04
CA GLU A 239 8.14 -18.46 -3.74
C GLU A 239 7.83 -17.36 -2.71
N ASP A 240 6.75 -16.61 -2.90
CA ASP A 240 6.35 -15.51 -2.03
C ASP A 240 5.86 -16.04 -0.66
N MET A 241 5.25 -17.24 -0.62
CA MET A 241 4.96 -17.96 0.62
C MET A 241 6.23 -18.35 1.37
N GLN A 242 7.27 -18.80 0.67
CA GLN A 242 8.56 -19.10 1.30
C GLN A 242 9.19 -17.83 1.91
N GLY A 243 9.20 -16.72 1.17
CA GLY A 243 9.68 -15.43 1.68
C GLY A 243 8.89 -14.96 2.91
N LEU A 244 7.57 -15.12 2.89
CA LEU A 244 6.72 -14.84 4.04
C LEU A 244 7.06 -15.73 5.25
N LEU A 245 7.28 -17.03 5.05
CA LEU A 245 7.67 -17.95 6.14
C LEU A 245 9.01 -17.59 6.76
N GLU A 246 9.98 -17.11 5.97
CA GLU A 246 11.27 -16.63 6.49
C GLU A 246 11.09 -15.37 7.38
N LEU A 247 10.20 -14.45 6.99
CA LEU A 247 9.84 -13.31 7.83
C LEU A 247 9.15 -13.74 9.13
N LEU A 248 8.23 -14.71 9.05
CA LEU A 248 7.53 -15.26 10.22
C LEU A 248 8.48 -15.95 11.20
N LYS A 249 9.42 -16.77 10.70
CA LYS A 249 10.50 -17.38 11.51
C LYS A 249 11.34 -16.30 12.19
N SER A 250 11.75 -15.28 11.44
CA SER A 250 12.56 -14.17 11.99
C SER A 250 11.81 -13.43 13.10
N SER A 251 10.50 -13.22 12.94
CA SER A 251 9.68 -12.60 13.98
C SER A 251 9.58 -13.46 15.24
N LEU A 252 9.45 -14.79 15.10
CA LEU A 252 9.44 -15.69 16.25
C LEU A 252 10.80 -15.76 16.95
N GLN A 253 11.90 -15.76 16.20
CA GLN A 253 13.26 -15.67 16.77
C GLN A 253 13.49 -14.36 17.53
N LEU A 254 12.95 -13.24 17.03
CA LEU A 254 12.99 -11.97 17.76
C LEU A 254 12.20 -12.04 19.07
N SER A 255 10.99 -12.61 19.05
CA SER A 255 10.20 -12.84 20.27
C SER A 255 10.94 -13.76 21.26
N TYR A 256 11.58 -14.82 20.77
CA TYR A 256 12.42 -15.72 21.56
C TYR A 256 13.56 -14.98 22.25
N SER A 257 14.29 -14.12 21.52
CA SER A 257 15.38 -13.33 22.12
C SER A 257 14.89 -12.28 23.13
N ALA A 258 13.66 -11.79 22.99
CA ALA A 258 13.06 -10.83 23.92
C ALA A 258 12.62 -11.46 25.25
N LEU A 259 12.42 -12.79 25.29
CA LEU A 259 12.11 -13.53 26.52
C LEU A 259 13.35 -13.73 27.42
N GLY A 260 14.57 -13.64 26.87
CA GLY A 260 15.81 -13.75 27.65
C GLY A 260 16.16 -12.49 28.43
N ARG A 261 16.92 -12.62 29.53
CA ARG A 261 17.40 -11.49 30.37
C ARG A 261 18.28 -10.46 29.62
N SER A 262 18.67 -10.73 28.38
CA SER A 262 19.47 -9.85 27.50
C SER A 262 18.60 -8.94 26.60
N SER A 263 17.47 -8.41 27.10
CA SER A 263 16.52 -7.64 26.28
C SER A 263 16.93 -6.19 26.00
N ASP A 264 18.07 -5.72 26.54
CA ASP A 264 18.55 -4.33 26.42
C ASP A 264 18.85 -3.86 24.99
N GLN A 265 18.82 -4.75 23.98
CA GLN A 265 19.21 -4.42 22.61
C GLN A 265 18.06 -4.28 21.60
N LEU A 266 16.80 -4.63 21.94
CA LEU A 266 15.69 -4.65 20.98
C LEU A 266 14.69 -3.51 21.24
N GLY A 267 14.79 -2.42 20.47
CA GLY A 267 13.84 -1.31 20.54
C GLY A 267 12.45 -1.68 19.98
N PRO A 268 11.34 -1.21 20.59
CA PRO A 268 9.97 -1.48 20.14
C PRO A 268 9.71 -1.05 18.69
N GLN A 269 10.45 -0.05 18.21
CA GLN A 269 10.42 0.41 16.81
C GLN A 269 10.90 -0.66 15.81
N GLN A 270 11.83 -1.54 16.21
CA GLN A 270 12.34 -2.60 15.33
C GLN A 270 11.31 -3.71 15.15
N LEU A 271 10.64 -4.12 16.24
CA LEU A 271 9.49 -5.04 16.19
C LEU A 271 8.39 -4.48 15.28
N GLN A 272 8.05 -3.20 15.44
CA GLN A 272 7.06 -2.51 14.59
C GLN A 272 7.44 -2.56 13.09
N LYS A 273 8.70 -2.27 12.76
CA LYS A 273 9.19 -2.35 11.37
C LYS A 273 9.07 -3.76 10.79
N TRP A 274 9.34 -4.79 11.57
CA TRP A 274 9.19 -6.18 11.11
C TRP A 274 7.73 -6.58 10.90
N ARG A 275 6.82 -6.16 11.77
CA ARG A 275 5.37 -6.37 11.61
C ARG A 275 4.88 -5.76 10.30
N MET A 276 5.26 -4.52 10.04
CA MET A 276 4.92 -3.83 8.79
C MET A 276 5.46 -4.57 7.57
N LYS A 277 6.67 -5.15 7.64
CA LYS A 277 7.22 -5.99 6.56
C LYS A 277 6.41 -7.26 6.32
N ILE A 278 5.99 -7.96 7.37
CA ILE A 278 5.16 -9.18 7.25
C ILE A 278 3.83 -8.85 6.58
N ILE A 279 3.16 -7.78 7.03
CA ILE A 279 1.88 -7.35 6.49
C ILE A 279 2.04 -6.91 5.03
N ALA A 280 3.09 -6.14 4.71
CA ALA A 280 3.38 -5.72 3.34
C ALA A 280 3.63 -6.92 2.42
N HIS A 281 4.40 -7.91 2.86
CA HIS A 281 4.68 -9.10 2.06
C HIS A 281 3.43 -9.97 1.87
N TYR A 282 2.60 -10.15 2.91
CA TYR A 282 1.32 -10.85 2.79
C TYR A 282 0.38 -10.15 1.80
N ARG A 283 0.36 -8.79 1.78
CA ARG A 283 -0.43 -8.01 0.83
C ARG A 283 0.02 -8.20 -0.62
N THR A 284 1.31 -8.45 -0.87
CA THR A 284 1.78 -8.78 -2.22
C THR A 284 1.36 -10.19 -2.66
N LEU A 285 1.25 -11.11 -1.69
CA LEU A 285 0.90 -12.51 -1.92
C LEU A 285 -0.62 -12.72 -2.14
N GLU A 286 -1.47 -12.05 -1.35
CA GLU A 286 -2.92 -12.33 -1.35
C GLU A 286 -3.61 -12.15 -2.72
N PRO A 287 -3.40 -11.04 -3.46
CA PRO A 287 -4.04 -10.84 -4.75
C PRO A 287 -3.66 -11.92 -5.77
N SER A 288 -2.45 -12.48 -5.67
CA SER A 288 -1.97 -13.53 -6.57
C SER A 288 -2.85 -14.78 -6.53
N PHE A 289 -3.47 -15.10 -5.39
CA PHE A 289 -4.43 -16.21 -5.29
C PHE A 289 -5.68 -16.01 -6.17
N GLY A 290 -6.06 -14.77 -6.50
CA GLY A 290 -7.13 -14.49 -7.45
C GLY A 290 -6.78 -14.87 -8.89
N PHE A 291 -5.50 -14.88 -9.25
CA PHE A 291 -5.06 -15.18 -10.62
C PHE A 291 -4.74 -16.65 -10.85
N LEU A 292 -4.65 -17.44 -9.78
CA LEU A 292 -4.40 -18.87 -9.80
C LEU A 292 -5.32 -19.67 -10.75
N PRO A 293 -6.64 -19.40 -10.81
CA PRO A 293 -7.55 -20.08 -11.75
C PRO A 293 -7.34 -19.72 -13.23
N LEU A 294 -6.61 -18.64 -13.51
CA LEU A 294 -6.48 -18.04 -14.85
C LEU A 294 -5.19 -18.44 -15.56
N ASP A 295 -4.33 -19.21 -14.91
CA ASP A 295 -2.96 -19.41 -15.38
C ASP A 295 -2.68 -20.80 -15.95
N PHE A 296 -1.67 -20.85 -16.82
CA PHE A 296 -1.07 -22.08 -17.32
C PHE A 296 0.09 -22.45 -16.40
N HIS A 297 0.09 -23.68 -15.89
CA HIS A 297 1.09 -24.11 -14.91
C HIS A 297 1.68 -25.48 -15.25
N ILE A 298 2.99 -25.61 -15.05
CA ILE A 298 3.72 -26.89 -15.15
C ILE A 298 4.44 -27.13 -13.84
N GLY A 299 3.99 -28.13 -13.07
CA GLY A 299 4.61 -28.46 -11.80
C GLY A 299 3.85 -29.57 -11.07
N SER A 300 4.22 -29.84 -9.82
CA SER A 300 3.67 -30.95 -9.04
C SER A 300 2.39 -30.59 -8.27
N TRP A 301 2.18 -29.31 -7.95
CA TRP A 301 0.92 -28.81 -7.39
C TRP A 301 0.13 -27.97 -8.39
N GLY A 302 -1.14 -28.34 -8.58
CA GLY A 302 -2.09 -27.58 -9.39
C GLY A 302 -2.77 -26.45 -8.60
N ALA A 303 -3.57 -25.66 -9.30
CA ALA A 303 -4.21 -24.49 -8.72
C ALA A 303 -5.06 -24.80 -7.48
N GLU A 304 -5.83 -25.88 -7.55
CA GLU A 304 -6.70 -26.34 -6.45
C GLU A 304 -5.92 -26.63 -5.16
N VAL A 305 -4.76 -27.28 -5.26
CA VAL A 305 -3.94 -27.61 -4.09
C VAL A 305 -3.37 -26.33 -3.48
N VAL A 306 -2.80 -25.44 -4.29
CA VAL A 306 -2.21 -24.19 -3.80
C VAL A 306 -3.26 -23.30 -3.14
N THR A 307 -4.50 -23.28 -3.65
CA THR A 307 -5.59 -22.51 -3.02
C THR A 307 -5.94 -22.99 -1.62
N THR A 308 -5.73 -24.28 -1.29
CA THR A 308 -6.01 -24.80 0.07
C THR A 308 -5.09 -24.20 1.14
N PHE A 309 -3.92 -23.68 0.77
CA PHE A 309 -2.98 -23.08 1.72
C PHE A 309 -3.34 -21.65 2.10
N ARG A 310 -4.25 -20.98 1.37
CA ARG A 310 -4.58 -19.57 1.58
C ARG A 310 -5.04 -19.28 3.02
N GLU A 311 -6.02 -20.03 3.51
CA GLU A 311 -6.57 -19.83 4.86
C GLU A 311 -5.57 -20.20 5.97
N PRO A 312 -4.90 -21.37 5.96
CA PRO A 312 -3.88 -21.70 6.95
C PRO A 312 -2.74 -20.67 7.05
N VAL A 313 -2.25 -20.16 5.90
CA VAL A 313 -1.21 -19.11 5.88
C VAL A 313 -1.72 -17.82 6.52
N ARG A 314 -2.94 -17.39 6.15
CA ARG A 314 -3.57 -16.19 6.72
C ARG A 314 -3.71 -16.28 8.25
N HIS A 315 -4.17 -17.43 8.75
CA HIS A 315 -4.32 -17.64 10.19
C HIS A 315 -2.97 -17.69 10.92
N LEU A 316 -1.95 -18.29 10.32
CA LEU A 316 -0.60 -18.31 10.88
C LEU A 316 0.01 -16.91 10.98
N VAL A 317 -0.13 -16.10 9.91
CA VAL A 317 0.30 -14.69 9.91
C VAL A 317 -0.39 -13.93 11.04
N ALA A 318 -1.71 -14.07 11.18
CA ALA A 318 -2.46 -13.44 12.25
C ALA A 318 -1.96 -13.88 13.64
N ALA A 319 -1.75 -15.18 13.87
CA ALA A 319 -1.28 -15.71 15.15
C ALA A 319 0.11 -15.16 15.54
N ILE A 320 1.09 -15.19 14.63
CA ILE A 320 2.44 -14.68 14.89
C ILE A 320 2.43 -13.16 15.10
N LEU A 321 1.61 -12.42 14.35
CA LEU A 321 1.41 -10.99 14.59
C LEU A 321 0.74 -10.75 15.97
N THR A 322 -0.20 -11.57 16.43
CA THR A 322 -0.76 -11.38 17.77
C THR A 322 0.28 -11.60 18.87
N LEU A 323 1.11 -12.65 18.75
CA LEU A 323 2.20 -12.94 19.67
C LEU A 323 3.27 -11.83 19.68
N SER A 324 3.64 -11.32 18.50
CA SER A 324 4.58 -10.20 18.38
C SER A 324 4.05 -8.90 19.02
N GLU A 325 2.73 -8.64 18.96
CA GLU A 325 2.15 -7.46 19.60
C GLU A 325 2.22 -7.57 21.13
N PHE A 326 1.93 -8.75 21.68
CA PHE A 326 2.05 -8.99 23.12
C PHE A 326 3.47 -8.70 23.65
N HIS A 327 4.50 -9.18 22.95
CA HIS A 327 5.89 -8.89 23.32
C HIS A 327 6.22 -7.40 23.23
N LYS A 328 5.77 -6.74 22.16
CA LYS A 328 5.96 -5.30 21.98
C LYS A 328 5.31 -4.51 23.12
N GLU A 329 4.05 -4.79 23.45
CA GLU A 329 3.33 -4.13 24.56
C GLU A 329 4.05 -4.34 25.90
N THR A 330 4.59 -5.54 26.12
CA THR A 330 5.35 -5.85 27.34
C THR A 330 6.64 -5.02 27.42
N VAL A 331 7.37 -4.87 26.31
CA VAL A 331 8.58 -4.05 26.23
C VAL A 331 8.26 -2.56 26.36
N GLU A 332 7.23 -2.06 25.67
CA GLU A 332 6.79 -0.65 25.76
C GLU A 332 6.41 -0.28 27.18
N LYS A 333 5.67 -1.16 27.89
CA LYS A 333 5.31 -0.94 29.29
C LYS A 333 6.52 -0.81 30.20
N ARG A 334 7.54 -1.67 30.04
CA ARG A 334 8.81 -1.60 30.80
C ARG A 334 9.57 -0.31 30.55
N ILE A 335 9.66 0.12 29.29
CA ILE A 335 10.34 1.38 28.93
C ILE A 335 9.59 2.58 29.53
N GLN A 336 8.27 2.61 29.44
CA GLN A 336 7.47 3.68 30.03
C GLN A 336 7.62 3.75 31.55
N THR A 337 7.70 2.61 32.24
CA THR A 337 7.95 2.57 33.70
C THR A 337 9.32 3.13 34.03
N GLN A 338 10.36 2.70 33.31
CA GLN A 338 11.73 3.17 33.53
C GLN A 338 11.90 4.68 33.22
N GLU A 339 11.23 5.20 32.18
CA GLU A 339 11.25 6.63 31.88
C GLU A 339 10.55 7.48 32.93
N LEU A 340 9.49 6.96 33.55
CA LEU A 340 8.79 7.63 34.65
C LEU A 340 9.65 7.64 35.91
N GLU A 341 10.36 6.55 36.21
CA GLU A 341 11.32 6.47 37.33
C GLU A 341 12.49 7.45 37.18
N LEU A 342 13.01 7.64 35.96
CA LEU A 342 14.13 8.54 35.68
C LEU A 342 13.74 10.03 35.66
N LYS A 343 12.46 10.35 35.44
CA LYS A 343 11.98 11.74 35.31
C LYS A 343 11.45 12.34 36.61
N ASP A 344 11.41 11.61 37.73
CA ASP A 344 10.79 12.10 38.97
C ASP A 344 11.59 11.94 40.27
N PRO A 345 12.23 13.04 40.72
CA PRO A 345 12.29 13.38 42.14
C PRO A 345 11.41 14.60 42.50
N SER A 346 10.64 15.18 41.57
CA SER A 346 10.14 16.56 41.69
C SER A 346 8.63 16.73 41.92
N ILE A 347 7.82 15.68 41.91
CA ILE A 347 6.37 15.79 42.17
C ILE A 347 6.01 16.05 43.66
N HIS A 348 6.96 15.98 44.60
CA HIS A 348 6.69 16.27 46.03
C HIS A 348 6.85 17.74 46.48
N GLN A 349 7.05 18.70 45.58
CA GLN A 349 6.93 20.11 45.98
C GLN A 349 5.46 20.50 46.03
N HIS A 350 4.92 20.45 47.25
CA HIS A 350 3.70 21.12 47.67
C HIS A 350 3.55 22.47 46.98
N GLU A 351 2.32 22.73 46.52
CA GLU A 351 1.81 24.03 46.14
C GLU A 351 2.04 25.03 47.29
N ASP A 352 3.15 25.76 47.23
CA ASP A 352 3.32 27.02 47.90
C ASP A 352 4.23 27.88 47.03
N GLY A 353 3.61 28.78 46.25
CA GLY A 353 4.33 29.68 45.37
C GLY A 353 3.52 30.10 44.15
N THR A 354 2.87 31.25 44.29
CA THR A 354 2.32 32.07 43.20
C THR A 354 3.40 32.37 42.14
N ASP A 355 3.41 31.62 41.04
CA ASP A 355 4.13 32.00 39.81
C ASP A 355 3.29 31.62 38.59
N GLU A 356 2.54 32.60 38.06
CA GLU A 356 1.59 32.49 36.92
C GLU A 356 2.25 32.21 35.55
N LYS A 357 3.50 31.75 35.49
CA LYS A 357 4.22 31.49 34.23
C LYS A 357 5.08 30.22 34.22
N LYS A 358 4.54 29.10 34.72
CA LYS A 358 5.03 27.78 34.28
C LYS A 358 4.22 27.33 33.07
N ASP A 359 4.89 27.04 31.97
CA ASP A 359 4.27 26.43 30.77
C ASP A 359 3.54 25.16 31.18
N ARG A 360 2.20 25.23 31.31
CA ARG A 360 1.35 24.08 31.59
C ARG A 360 1.53 23.09 30.44
N LYS A 361 2.15 21.93 30.70
CA LYS A 361 2.34 20.89 29.68
C LYS A 361 0.97 20.39 29.22
N VAL A 362 0.78 20.29 27.91
CA VAL A 362 -0.46 19.80 27.30
C VAL A 362 -0.84 18.42 27.84
N GLY A 363 -2.09 18.26 28.29
CA GLY A 363 -2.56 17.03 28.91
C GLY A 363 -2.04 16.81 30.33
N ALA A 364 -1.61 17.85 31.05
CA ALA A 364 -1.08 17.75 32.42
C ALA A 364 -2.02 16.98 33.35
N HIS A 365 -3.31 17.28 33.34
CA HIS A 365 -4.31 16.59 34.15
C HIS A 365 -4.44 15.10 33.80
N HIS A 366 -4.45 14.77 32.51
CA HIS A 366 -4.51 13.38 32.07
C HIS A 366 -3.23 12.63 32.48
N ARG A 367 -2.06 13.26 32.30
CA ARG A 367 -0.76 12.67 32.68
C ARG A 367 -0.61 12.52 34.18
N SER A 368 -1.10 13.47 34.99
CA SER A 368 -1.04 13.35 36.46
C SER A 368 -1.94 12.22 36.96
N GLN A 369 -3.16 12.10 36.44
CA GLN A 369 -4.03 10.98 36.79
C GLN A 369 -3.47 9.62 36.35
N LEU A 370 -2.79 9.57 35.21
CA LEU A 370 -2.10 8.36 34.75
C LEU A 370 -0.86 8.07 35.61
N ALA A 371 -0.11 9.09 36.02
CA ALA A 371 1.05 8.95 36.90
C ALA A 371 0.65 8.45 38.28
N GLU A 372 -0.42 8.98 38.88
CA GLU A 372 -1.00 8.47 40.14
C GLU A 372 -1.38 6.99 40.02
N LEU A 373 -2.01 6.61 38.92
CA LEU A 373 -2.38 5.22 38.64
C LEU A 373 -1.15 4.32 38.47
N ILE A 374 -0.15 4.77 37.72
CA ILE A 374 1.08 4.02 37.49
C ILE A 374 1.88 3.90 38.79
N GLN A 375 1.99 4.95 39.60
CA GLN A 375 2.65 4.90 40.92
C GLN A 375 1.95 3.91 41.86
N GLY A 376 0.61 3.88 41.86
CA GLY A 376 -0.17 2.88 42.59
C GLY A 376 0.09 1.43 42.11
N LEU A 377 0.42 1.25 40.83
CA LEU A 377 0.79 -0.05 40.22
C LEU A 377 2.31 -0.33 40.22
N GLN A 378 3.17 0.64 40.53
CA GLN A 378 4.64 0.50 40.51
C GLN A 378 5.18 -0.08 41.81
N TYR A 379 4.56 0.23 42.95
CA TYR A 379 4.81 -0.49 44.23
C TYR A 379 4.56 -2.01 44.11
N THR A 380 3.92 -2.38 43.00
CA THR A 380 3.12 -3.56 42.76
C THR A 380 3.82 -4.45 41.69
N GLN A 381 4.44 -3.85 40.66
CA GLN A 381 5.16 -4.59 39.61
C GLN A 381 6.47 -5.28 40.01
N HIS A 382 7.24 -4.74 40.97
CA HIS A 382 8.52 -5.34 41.40
C HIS A 382 8.37 -6.76 41.99
N HIS A 383 7.14 -7.21 42.30
CA HIS A 383 6.84 -8.51 42.93
C HIS A 383 5.78 -9.36 42.17
N SER A 384 5.40 -8.97 40.94
CA SER A 384 4.25 -9.58 40.23
C SER A 384 4.47 -11.03 39.76
N ILE A 385 5.69 -11.41 39.39
CA ILE A 385 6.07 -12.78 38.99
C ILE A 385 7.28 -13.22 39.83
N PRO A 386 7.15 -14.28 40.66
CA PRO A 386 8.28 -14.83 41.40
C PRO A 386 9.42 -15.26 40.46
N GLU A 387 10.68 -15.03 40.84
CA GLU A 387 11.84 -15.35 39.97
C GLU A 387 11.89 -16.83 39.56
N ASP A 388 11.50 -17.74 40.45
CA ASP A 388 11.45 -19.17 40.20
C ASP A 388 10.46 -19.49 39.05
N VAL A 389 9.25 -18.91 39.11
CA VAL A 389 8.22 -19.03 38.07
C VAL A 389 8.68 -18.40 36.77
N ALA A 390 9.34 -17.24 36.83
CA ALA A 390 9.87 -16.58 35.65
C ALA A 390 10.92 -17.46 34.93
N SER A 391 11.78 -18.17 35.67
CA SER A 391 12.79 -19.06 35.09
C SER A 391 12.17 -20.30 34.45
N GLU A 392 11.20 -20.94 35.11
CA GLU A 392 10.45 -22.10 34.60
C GLU A 392 9.64 -21.70 33.36
N PHE A 393 8.96 -20.55 33.42
CA PHE A 393 8.23 -19.94 32.31
C PHE A 393 9.10 -19.71 31.07
N ILE A 394 10.28 -19.12 31.23
CA ILE A 394 11.21 -18.87 30.12
C ILE A 394 11.64 -20.21 29.49
N SER A 395 11.94 -21.22 30.32
CA SER A 395 12.36 -22.54 29.83
C SER A 395 11.26 -23.25 29.02
N LEU A 396 10.02 -23.29 29.53
CA LEU A 396 8.88 -23.91 28.85
C LEU A 396 8.51 -23.17 27.56
N SER A 397 8.56 -21.83 27.61
CA SER A 397 8.32 -20.97 26.45
C SER A 397 9.37 -21.17 25.35
N SER A 398 10.64 -21.38 25.74
CA SER A 398 11.73 -21.62 24.79
C SER A 398 11.51 -22.91 23.99
N ASN A 399 11.12 -24.00 24.67
CA ASN A 399 10.80 -25.29 24.03
C ASN A 399 9.61 -25.18 23.06
N ALA A 400 8.56 -24.46 23.44
CA ALA A 400 7.39 -24.25 22.59
C ALA A 400 7.74 -23.45 21.31
N MET A 401 8.58 -22.41 21.45
CA MET A 401 9.03 -21.60 20.32
C MET A 401 9.95 -22.39 19.37
N GLU A 402 10.86 -23.20 19.91
CA GLU A 402 11.71 -24.09 19.11
C GLU A 402 10.88 -25.09 18.29
N ALA A 403 9.87 -25.72 18.90
CA ALA A 403 8.97 -26.62 18.17
C ALA A 403 8.23 -25.91 17.02
N CYS A 404 7.80 -24.65 17.20
CA CYS A 404 7.21 -23.85 16.12
C CYS A 404 8.22 -23.53 15.01
N LEU A 405 9.45 -23.16 15.37
CA LEU A 405 10.52 -22.86 14.42
C LEU A 405 10.88 -24.11 13.60
N ASP A 406 10.97 -25.27 14.24
CA ASP A 406 11.14 -26.57 13.59
C ASP A 406 9.98 -26.85 12.62
N GLY A 407 8.73 -26.64 13.04
CA GLY A 407 7.56 -26.78 12.17
C GLY A 407 7.61 -25.88 10.93
N LEU A 408 7.90 -24.59 11.10
CA LEU A 408 8.07 -23.65 9.99
C LEU A 408 9.27 -24.00 9.10
N SER A 409 10.32 -24.60 9.67
CA SER A 409 11.49 -25.06 8.91
C SER A 409 11.09 -26.13 7.90
N VAL A 410 10.37 -27.17 8.35
CA VAL A 410 9.90 -28.27 7.51
C VAL A 410 8.87 -27.81 6.49
N ILE A 411 7.96 -26.89 6.85
CA ILE A 411 7.03 -26.25 5.88
C ILE A 411 7.83 -25.59 4.75
N GLY A 412 8.90 -24.87 5.08
CA GLY A 412 9.80 -24.26 4.08
C GLY A 412 10.52 -25.30 3.21
N GLU A 413 10.99 -26.41 3.81
CA GLU A 413 11.61 -27.52 3.08
C GLU A 413 10.63 -28.18 2.11
N CYS A 414 9.37 -28.38 2.51
CA CYS A 414 8.30 -28.89 1.64
C CYS A 414 8.05 -27.99 0.42
N LEU A 415 7.99 -26.67 0.62
CA LEU A 415 7.86 -25.72 -0.48
C LEU A 415 9.06 -25.76 -1.42
N GLN A 416 10.28 -25.76 -0.86
CA GLN A 416 11.51 -25.84 -1.67
C GLN A 416 11.61 -27.17 -2.44
N PHE A 417 11.15 -28.27 -1.85
CA PHE A 417 11.14 -29.57 -2.50
C PHE A 417 10.23 -29.57 -3.73
N VAL A 418 9.01 -29.05 -3.58
CA VAL A 418 8.04 -28.88 -4.67
C VAL A 418 8.61 -27.94 -5.74
N ASP A 419 9.22 -26.83 -5.32
CA ASP A 419 9.78 -25.83 -6.21
C ASP A 419 10.94 -26.36 -7.07
N ARG A 420 11.71 -27.32 -6.55
CA ARG A 420 12.83 -27.95 -7.29
C ARG A 420 12.37 -28.99 -8.32
N GLN A 421 11.13 -29.47 -8.26
CA GLN A 421 10.59 -30.44 -9.22
C GLN A 421 10.09 -29.75 -10.50
N ARG A 422 11.01 -29.32 -11.37
CA ARG A 422 10.69 -28.57 -12.60
C ARG A 422 11.25 -29.22 -13.85
N TRP A 423 10.46 -29.22 -14.93
CA TRP A 423 10.75 -29.52 -16.36
C TRP A 423 11.57 -30.79 -16.65
N TYR A 424 12.78 -30.90 -16.13
CA TYR A 424 13.73 -32.00 -16.34
C TYR A 424 14.28 -32.60 -15.03
N HIS A 425 13.97 -32.00 -13.88
CA HIS A 425 14.47 -32.45 -12.58
C HIS A 425 13.38 -33.21 -11.82
N LYS A 426 13.64 -34.49 -11.56
CA LYS A 426 12.79 -35.38 -10.76
C LYS A 426 13.57 -35.79 -9.52
N ALA A 427 13.06 -35.42 -8.35
CA ALA A 427 13.65 -35.87 -7.10
C ALA A 427 13.51 -37.41 -6.97
N PRO A 428 14.49 -38.10 -6.36
CA PRO A 428 14.40 -39.53 -6.08
C PRO A 428 13.24 -39.84 -5.12
N SER A 429 12.54 -40.97 -5.33
CA SER A 429 11.38 -41.38 -4.51
C SER A 429 11.71 -41.45 -3.02
N ALA A 430 12.93 -41.87 -2.67
CA ALA A 430 13.39 -41.95 -1.29
C ALA A 430 13.40 -40.60 -0.57
N ALA A 431 13.80 -39.51 -1.25
CA ALA A 431 13.80 -38.17 -0.65
C ALA A 431 12.38 -37.62 -0.44
N HIS A 432 11.40 -38.10 -1.22
CA HIS A 432 9.99 -37.77 -1.04
C HIS A 432 9.41 -38.47 0.19
N GLU A 433 9.71 -39.76 0.36
CA GLU A 433 9.29 -40.57 1.51
C GLU A 433 9.93 -40.06 2.81
N GLU A 434 11.23 -39.76 2.80
CA GLU A 434 11.96 -39.19 3.94
C GLU A 434 11.35 -37.85 4.39
N LEU A 435 11.04 -36.96 3.45
CA LEU A 435 10.42 -35.67 3.78
C LEU A 435 8.99 -35.84 4.31
N GLN A 436 8.25 -36.81 3.78
CA GLN A 436 6.91 -37.13 4.27
C GLN A 436 6.94 -37.67 5.70
N GLU A 437 7.88 -38.56 6.01
CA GLU A 437 8.08 -39.09 7.36
C GLU A 437 8.52 -37.98 8.33
N ARG A 438 9.50 -37.15 7.92
CA ARG A 438 9.96 -36.00 8.71
C ARG A 438 8.83 -35.00 8.99
N THR A 439 7.95 -34.75 8.02
CA THR A 439 6.78 -33.87 8.22
C THR A 439 5.82 -34.43 9.27
N LYS A 440 5.55 -35.74 9.25
CA LYS A 440 4.68 -36.41 10.24
C LYS A 440 5.31 -36.40 11.64
N THR A 441 6.59 -36.76 11.75
CA THR A 441 7.29 -36.78 13.05
C THR A 441 7.34 -35.40 13.71
N VAL A 442 7.60 -34.33 12.95
CA VAL A 442 7.59 -32.96 13.48
C VAL A 442 6.18 -32.51 13.85
N LEU A 443 5.15 -32.91 13.11
CA LEU A 443 3.76 -32.64 13.47
C LEU A 443 3.38 -33.31 14.79
N GLU A 444 3.73 -34.59 14.98
CA GLU A 444 3.49 -35.33 16.22
C GLU A 444 4.24 -34.70 17.40
N ARG A 445 5.52 -34.33 17.21
CA ARG A 445 6.31 -33.63 18.22
C ARG A 445 5.70 -32.28 18.60
N LEU A 446 5.22 -31.51 17.62
CA LEU A 446 4.59 -30.21 17.88
C LEU A 446 3.29 -30.36 18.70
N LEU A 447 2.45 -31.34 18.37
CA LEU A 447 1.21 -31.63 19.10
C LEU A 447 1.49 -32.11 20.53
N GLN A 448 2.49 -32.97 20.72
CA GLN A 448 2.92 -33.41 22.06
C GLN A 448 3.49 -32.25 22.88
N THR A 449 4.36 -31.43 22.28
CA THR A 449 4.95 -30.25 22.94
C THR A 449 3.87 -29.26 23.34
N ARG A 450 2.83 -29.07 22.51
CA ARG A 450 1.70 -28.20 22.84
C ARG A 450 0.95 -28.69 24.07
N ALA A 451 0.65 -29.99 24.13
CA ALA A 451 -0.06 -30.58 25.26
C ALA A 451 0.75 -30.47 26.56
N ALA A 452 2.05 -30.80 26.51
CA ALA A 452 2.96 -30.67 27.63
C ALA A 452 3.10 -29.21 28.09
N PHE A 453 3.32 -28.27 27.16
CA PHE A 453 3.43 -26.84 27.46
C PHE A 453 2.21 -26.31 28.22
N LEU A 454 0.99 -26.66 27.80
CA LEU A 454 -0.22 -26.22 28.50
C LEU A 454 -0.32 -26.83 29.89
N ALA A 455 -0.04 -28.12 30.05
CA ALA A 455 -0.13 -28.80 31.35
C ALA A 455 0.92 -28.26 32.33
N ASP A 456 2.19 -28.22 31.92
CA ASP A 456 3.32 -27.85 32.77
C ASP A 456 3.27 -26.37 33.19
N MET A 457 2.86 -25.48 32.29
CA MET A 457 2.68 -24.05 32.60
C MET A 457 1.53 -23.83 33.60
N THR A 458 0.43 -24.56 33.42
CA THR A 458 -0.72 -24.46 34.33
C THR A 458 -0.33 -24.97 35.73
N GLU A 459 0.38 -26.09 35.82
CA GLU A 459 0.86 -26.64 37.10
C GLU A 459 1.91 -25.74 37.77
N SER A 460 2.80 -25.10 37.00
CA SER A 460 3.75 -24.10 37.55
C SER A 460 3.01 -22.91 38.17
N LEU A 461 1.96 -22.39 37.50
CA LEU A 461 1.13 -21.31 38.03
C LEU A 461 0.32 -21.73 39.26
N VAL A 462 -0.28 -22.93 39.26
CA VAL A 462 -1.00 -23.47 40.42
C VAL A 462 -0.05 -23.67 41.60
N ARG A 463 1.17 -24.17 41.38
CA ARG A 463 2.18 -24.35 42.44
C ARG A 463 2.58 -23.03 43.09
N ALA A 464 2.76 -21.99 42.28
CA ALA A 464 3.25 -20.69 42.75
C ALA A 464 2.15 -19.83 43.40
N TYR A 465 0.96 -19.81 42.81
CA TYR A 465 -0.12 -18.93 43.24
C TYR A 465 -1.25 -19.65 44.01
N GLY A 466 -1.42 -20.96 43.84
CA GLY A 466 -2.49 -21.74 44.49
C GLY A 466 -2.53 -21.65 46.03
N PRO A 467 -1.40 -21.85 46.74
CA PRO A 467 -1.37 -21.74 48.21
C PRO A 467 -1.77 -20.36 48.75
N ILE A 468 -1.61 -19.32 47.92
CA ILE A 468 -1.90 -17.92 48.25
C ILE A 468 -3.37 -17.60 47.96
N LEU A 469 -3.94 -18.22 46.93
CA LEU A 469 -5.35 -18.10 46.55
C LEU A 469 -6.29 -18.84 47.52
N ASP A 470 -5.86 -20.00 48.03
CA ASP A 470 -6.65 -20.81 48.98
C ASP A 470 -6.69 -20.22 50.40
N LYS A 471 -5.76 -19.31 50.75
CA LYS A 471 -5.68 -18.60 52.03
C LYS A 471 -5.44 -17.10 51.81
N PRO A 472 -6.47 -16.34 51.39
CA PRO A 472 -6.31 -14.91 51.15
C PRO A 472 -5.99 -14.17 52.46
N ASP A 473 -4.82 -13.54 52.52
CA ASP A 473 -4.45 -12.65 53.63
C ASP A 473 -5.24 -11.33 53.51
N HIS A 474 -6.36 -11.22 54.22
CA HIS A 474 -7.27 -10.06 54.15
C HIS A 474 -6.64 -8.71 54.57
N HIS A 475 -5.42 -8.70 55.10
CA HIS A 475 -4.74 -7.49 55.56
C HIS A 475 -3.84 -6.83 54.50
N ASN A 476 -3.64 -7.44 53.33
CA ASN A 476 -2.61 -6.98 52.37
C ASN A 476 -3.11 -6.95 50.90
N HIS A 477 -4.13 -6.13 50.63
CA HIS A 477 -4.77 -5.98 49.31
C HIS A 477 -3.83 -5.58 48.15
N ALA A 478 -2.71 -4.89 48.42
CA ALA A 478 -1.73 -4.52 47.40
C ALA A 478 -1.04 -5.76 46.78
N ASN A 479 -0.68 -6.74 47.60
CA ASN A 479 0.00 -7.98 47.17
C ASN A 479 -0.91 -8.86 46.28
N GLN A 480 -2.22 -8.82 46.49
CA GLN A 480 -3.18 -9.64 45.76
C GLN A 480 -3.39 -9.15 44.31
N ALA A 481 -3.40 -7.82 44.10
CA ALA A 481 -3.50 -7.24 42.76
C ALA A 481 -2.27 -7.59 41.88
N ASP A 482 -1.08 -7.68 42.49
CA ASP A 482 0.18 -8.02 41.82
C ASP A 482 0.23 -9.46 41.35
N GLN A 483 -0.23 -10.34 42.22
CA GLN A 483 -0.31 -11.77 41.94
C GLN A 483 -1.30 -12.03 40.80
N LEU A 484 -2.43 -11.32 40.78
CA LEU A 484 -3.39 -11.38 39.67
C LEU A 484 -2.81 -10.85 38.35
N ALA A 485 -2.05 -9.76 38.40
CA ALA A 485 -1.37 -9.23 37.23
C ALA A 485 -0.36 -10.25 36.65
N GLY A 486 0.41 -10.93 37.52
CA GLY A 486 1.32 -12.01 37.12
C GLY A 486 0.61 -13.18 36.44
N ILE A 487 -0.47 -13.69 37.04
CA ILE A 487 -1.29 -14.78 36.46
C ILE A 487 -1.85 -14.38 35.09
N ILE A 488 -2.40 -13.17 34.96
CA ILE A 488 -2.98 -12.68 33.70
C ILE A 488 -1.91 -12.58 32.60
N ILE A 489 -0.71 -12.09 32.91
CA ILE A 489 0.39 -11.98 31.94
C ILE A 489 0.81 -13.37 31.45
N CYS A 490 1.02 -14.32 32.36
CA CYS A 490 1.43 -15.68 32.03
C CYS A 490 0.37 -16.43 31.22
N MET A 491 -0.90 -16.35 31.64
CA MET A 491 -2.04 -16.97 30.93
C MET A 491 -2.26 -16.38 29.53
N ASN A 492 -2.10 -15.06 29.40
CA ASN A 492 -2.23 -14.38 28.11
C ASN A 492 -1.13 -14.80 27.12
N PHE A 493 0.12 -14.90 27.60
CA PHE A 493 1.21 -15.45 26.79
C PHE A 493 0.94 -16.92 26.41
N GLN A 494 0.53 -17.75 27.37
CA GLN A 494 0.26 -19.17 27.17
C GLN A 494 -0.78 -19.39 26.05
N GLU A 495 -1.87 -18.61 26.04
CA GLU A 495 -2.87 -18.68 24.96
C GLU A 495 -2.32 -18.24 23.60
N HIS A 496 -1.58 -17.13 23.54
CA HIS A 496 -1.00 -16.64 22.28
C HIS A 496 0.02 -17.62 21.70
N MET A 497 0.83 -18.25 22.56
CA MET A 497 1.80 -19.26 22.16
C MET A 497 1.09 -20.54 21.69
N ALA A 498 0.09 -21.02 22.44
CA ALA A 498 -0.70 -22.20 22.06
C ALA A 498 -1.41 -22.01 20.72
N ASN A 499 -2.04 -20.85 20.48
CA ASN A 499 -2.65 -20.52 19.20
C ASN A 499 -1.62 -20.50 18.06
N THR A 500 -0.40 -20.02 18.31
CA THR A 500 0.70 -20.04 17.31
C THR A 500 1.12 -21.48 16.97
N MET A 501 1.22 -22.36 17.97
CA MET A 501 1.48 -23.79 17.76
C MET A 501 0.35 -24.44 16.95
N ASP A 502 -0.91 -24.15 17.27
CA ASP A 502 -2.09 -24.69 16.58
C ASP A 502 -2.12 -24.27 15.10
N LYS A 503 -1.86 -22.99 14.79
CA LYS A 503 -1.86 -22.52 13.40
C LYS A 503 -0.66 -23.05 12.62
N THR A 504 0.50 -23.21 13.26
CA THR A 504 1.67 -23.86 12.65
C THR A 504 1.37 -25.33 12.34
N GLY A 505 0.76 -26.05 13.28
CA GLY A 505 0.32 -27.44 13.11
C GLY A 505 -0.74 -27.59 12.02
N ALA A 506 -1.70 -26.66 11.92
CA ALA A 506 -2.71 -26.67 10.86
C ALA A 506 -2.09 -26.55 9.47
N LEU A 507 -1.17 -25.60 9.26
CA LEU A 507 -0.47 -25.45 7.98
C LEU A 507 0.42 -26.66 7.66
N LEU A 508 1.13 -27.20 8.66
CA LEU A 508 1.94 -28.41 8.52
C LEU A 508 1.08 -29.64 8.17
N SER A 509 -0.10 -29.77 8.77
CA SER A 509 -1.09 -30.81 8.46
C SER A 509 -1.62 -30.69 7.04
N SER A 510 -2.00 -29.47 6.61
CA SER A 510 -2.39 -29.21 5.21
C SER A 510 -1.27 -29.61 4.23
N MET A 511 -0.01 -29.28 4.53
CA MET A 511 1.12 -29.68 3.70
C MET A 511 1.35 -31.19 3.71
N SER A 512 1.25 -31.86 4.86
CA SER A 512 1.35 -33.32 4.98
C SER A 512 0.31 -34.04 4.11
N SER A 513 -0.91 -33.49 4.02
CA SER A 513 -1.98 -34.01 3.15
C SER A 513 -1.76 -33.75 1.66
N ALA A 514 -1.05 -32.67 1.32
CA ALA A 514 -0.79 -32.24 -0.06
C ALA A 514 0.48 -32.87 -0.65
N LEU A 515 1.46 -33.24 0.18
CA LEU A 515 2.75 -33.79 -0.23
C LEU A 515 2.62 -35.06 -1.09
N PRO A 516 1.73 -36.05 -0.78
CA PRO A 516 1.57 -37.24 -1.62
C PRO A 516 1.14 -36.93 -3.06
N LYS A 517 0.44 -35.81 -3.27
CA LYS A 517 0.01 -35.37 -4.60
C LYS A 517 1.16 -34.81 -5.44
N ALA A 518 2.30 -34.46 -4.81
CA ALA A 518 3.48 -33.90 -5.48
C ALA A 518 4.40 -34.95 -6.14
N SER A 519 3.94 -36.19 -6.33
CA SER A 519 4.81 -37.27 -6.85
C SER A 519 5.16 -37.15 -8.35
N ARG A 520 4.42 -36.34 -9.14
CA ARG A 520 4.65 -36.16 -10.59
C ARG A 520 4.35 -34.74 -11.05
N THR A 521 5.18 -34.22 -11.97
CA THR A 521 4.94 -32.97 -12.69
C THR A 521 3.80 -33.13 -13.71
N ARG A 522 2.83 -32.22 -13.73
CA ARG A 522 1.69 -32.22 -14.67
C ARG A 522 1.52 -30.85 -15.30
N PHE A 523 0.92 -30.83 -16.50
CA PHE A 523 0.47 -29.62 -17.17
C PHE A 523 -0.96 -29.29 -16.74
N TYR A 524 -1.19 -28.08 -16.26
CA TYR A 524 -2.49 -27.57 -15.80
C TYR A 524 -2.96 -26.43 -16.70
N VAL A 525 -4.25 -26.47 -17.05
CA VAL A 525 -4.94 -25.51 -17.92
C VAL A 525 -5.83 -24.60 -17.06
N PRO A 526 -6.05 -23.32 -17.44
CA PRO A 526 -6.94 -22.41 -16.73
C PRO A 526 -8.34 -22.99 -16.53
N THR A 527 -8.86 -22.86 -15.30
CA THR A 527 -10.12 -23.48 -14.87
C THR A 527 -11.35 -22.59 -15.09
N SER A 528 -11.19 -21.26 -15.23
CA SER A 528 -12.34 -20.35 -15.41
C SER A 528 -12.02 -19.04 -16.15
N LEU A 529 -12.25 -19.00 -17.47
CA LEU A 529 -12.21 -17.74 -18.24
C LEU A 529 -13.36 -16.77 -17.87
N LYS A 530 -14.48 -17.30 -17.34
CA LYS A 530 -15.60 -16.48 -16.86
C LYS A 530 -15.22 -15.64 -15.62
N TYR A 531 -14.31 -16.15 -14.79
CA TYR A 531 -13.79 -15.42 -13.64
C TYR A 531 -12.95 -14.20 -14.08
N ALA A 532 -12.13 -14.32 -15.13
CA ALA A 532 -11.36 -13.20 -15.68
C ALA A 532 -12.25 -12.02 -16.11
N GLY A 533 -13.36 -12.31 -16.80
CA GLY A 533 -14.32 -11.29 -17.21
C GLY A 533 -14.99 -10.57 -16.04
N ARG A 534 -15.36 -11.30 -14.98
CA ARG A 534 -15.91 -10.70 -13.75
C ARG A 534 -14.88 -9.89 -12.99
N TRP A 535 -13.64 -10.37 -12.90
CA TRP A 535 -12.53 -9.69 -12.24
C TRP A 535 -12.17 -8.37 -12.94
N LEU A 536 -12.17 -8.36 -14.28
CA LEU A 536 -11.91 -7.18 -15.12
C LEU A 536 -12.93 -6.06 -14.88
N VAL A 537 -14.20 -6.42 -14.76
CA VAL A 537 -15.31 -5.47 -14.51
C VAL A 537 -15.48 -5.16 -13.02
N GLY A 538 -14.97 -6.04 -12.15
CA GLY A 538 -15.06 -5.96 -10.71
C GLY A 538 -14.21 -4.84 -10.12
N LYS A 539 -14.87 -3.94 -9.37
CA LYS A 539 -14.20 -2.88 -8.59
C LYS A 539 -13.43 -3.42 -7.37
N LYS A 540 -13.75 -4.61 -6.87
CA LYS A 540 -13.34 -5.10 -5.55
C LYS A 540 -12.02 -5.88 -5.52
N ASP A 541 -11.72 -6.67 -6.56
CA ASP A 541 -10.57 -7.57 -6.53
C ASP A 541 -9.27 -6.85 -6.94
N LYS A 542 -8.32 -6.63 -6.02
CA LYS A 542 -7.06 -5.93 -6.34
C LYS A 542 -6.26 -6.69 -7.42
N ALA A 543 -5.67 -5.96 -8.37
CA ALA A 543 -4.74 -6.55 -9.35
C ALA A 543 -3.35 -6.71 -8.71
N PRO A 544 -2.52 -7.68 -9.14
CA PRO A 544 -1.10 -7.68 -8.82
C PRO A 544 -0.53 -6.41 -9.46
N VAL A 545 0.52 -5.81 -8.90
CA VAL A 545 1.02 -4.51 -9.37
C VAL A 545 1.33 -4.54 -10.88
N MET A 546 0.43 -3.98 -11.71
CA MET A 546 0.55 -4.01 -13.18
C MET A 546 1.10 -2.72 -13.77
N ALA A 547 1.11 -1.65 -12.98
CA ALA A 547 1.54 -0.33 -13.39
C ALA A 547 2.36 0.33 -12.25
N PRO A 548 3.25 1.28 -12.57
CA PRO A 548 3.90 2.12 -11.57
C PRO A 548 2.87 3.12 -11.02
N THR A 549 2.03 2.70 -10.08
CA THR A 549 1.06 3.57 -9.42
C THR A 549 1.65 4.09 -8.11
N ASN A 550 2.00 5.38 -8.09
CA ASN A 550 1.97 6.17 -6.84
C ASN A 550 0.53 6.62 -6.52
N ASP A 551 -0.39 6.43 -7.47
CA ASP A 551 -1.83 6.72 -7.34
C ASP A 551 -2.59 5.58 -6.63
N ASP A 552 -1.95 4.87 -5.68
CA ASP A 552 -2.69 4.15 -4.64
C ASP A 552 -3.29 5.21 -3.71
N SER A 553 -4.18 6.04 -4.26
CA SER A 553 -5.08 6.84 -3.48
C SER A 553 -5.84 5.85 -2.60
N PRO A 554 -5.85 6.02 -1.28
CA PRO A 554 -6.94 5.48 -0.50
C PRO A 554 -8.14 6.24 -1.03
N ALA A 555 -8.79 5.68 -2.05
CA ALA A 555 -10.03 6.22 -2.54
C ALA A 555 -10.97 6.37 -1.34
N GLN A 556 -12.07 7.08 -1.52
CA GLN A 556 -13.24 6.82 -0.71
C GLN A 556 -13.66 5.37 -0.96
N ASP A 557 -12.93 4.39 -0.43
CA ASP A 557 -13.41 3.04 -0.33
C ASP A 557 -14.65 3.21 0.53
N PRO A 558 -15.86 3.02 -0.05
CA PRO A 558 -17.02 2.89 0.79
C PRO A 558 -16.65 1.76 1.74
N ALA A 559 -16.87 1.97 3.05
CA ALA A 559 -16.78 0.95 4.09
C ALA A 559 -17.02 -0.42 3.45
N GLY A 560 -16.02 -1.30 3.43
CA GLY A 560 -16.11 -2.56 2.69
C GLY A 560 -17.31 -3.38 3.15
N ASP A 561 -17.64 -4.44 2.40
CA ASP A 561 -18.88 -5.18 2.61
C ASP A 561 -19.05 -5.63 4.07
N ALA A 562 -17.96 -5.91 4.80
CA ALA A 562 -18.01 -6.32 6.20
C ALA A 562 -18.37 -5.16 7.14
N THR A 563 -17.79 -3.98 6.94
CA THR A 563 -18.13 -2.80 7.75
C THR A 563 -19.51 -2.23 7.40
N GLN A 564 -19.93 -2.29 6.13
CA GLN A 564 -21.31 -1.97 5.73
C GLN A 564 -22.33 -2.92 6.34
N THR A 565 -22.07 -4.23 6.31
CA THR A 565 -22.97 -5.21 6.93
C THR A 565 -23.01 -5.05 8.45
N ALA A 566 -21.90 -4.71 9.10
CA ALA A 566 -21.88 -4.35 10.52
C ALA A 566 -22.76 -3.13 10.81
N GLN A 567 -22.61 -2.05 10.02
CA GLN A 567 -23.44 -0.86 10.14
C GLN A 567 -24.92 -1.14 9.85
N GLU A 568 -25.23 -1.97 8.86
CA GLU A 568 -26.59 -2.38 8.56
C GLU A 568 -27.19 -3.17 9.72
N LYS A 569 -26.45 -4.12 10.31
CA LYS A 569 -26.88 -4.86 11.50
C LYS A 569 -27.14 -3.91 12.68
N LEU A 570 -26.26 -2.94 12.92
CA LEU A 570 -26.48 -1.91 13.94
C LEU A 570 -27.71 -1.05 13.64
N ARG A 571 -27.94 -0.68 12.37
CA ARG A 571 -29.12 0.09 11.94
C ARG A 571 -30.41 -0.70 12.12
N VAL A 572 -30.43 -1.98 11.73
CA VAL A 572 -31.56 -2.88 11.92
C VAL A 572 -31.88 -3.01 13.42
N ARG A 573 -30.84 -3.13 14.26
CA ARG A 573 -31.00 -3.24 15.72
C ARG A 573 -31.45 -1.94 16.40
N ARG A 574 -31.15 -0.76 15.84
CA ARG A 574 -31.58 0.55 16.40
C ARG A 574 -33.07 0.84 16.27
N GLY A 575 -33.78 0.24 15.32
CA GLY A 575 -35.24 0.39 15.17
C GLY A 575 -35.75 1.76 14.66
N TYR A 576 -34.93 2.82 14.61
CA TYR A 576 -35.30 4.13 14.05
C TYR A 576 -34.50 4.45 12.77
N ARG A 577 -35.17 5.00 11.75
CA ARG A 577 -34.54 5.46 10.50
C ARG A 577 -34.35 6.97 10.51
N PRO A 578 -33.20 7.49 10.05
CA PRO A 578 -33.03 8.93 9.86
C PRO A 578 -34.03 9.44 8.82
N ARG A 579 -34.49 10.68 8.99
CA ARG A 579 -35.46 11.32 8.10
C ARG A 579 -34.92 11.38 6.66
N THR A 580 -35.71 10.90 5.70
CA THR A 580 -35.33 10.88 4.28
C THR A 580 -35.28 12.30 3.71
N ARG A 581 -34.22 12.62 2.96
CA ARG A 581 -34.09 13.91 2.26
C ARG A 581 -34.98 13.92 1.01
N HIS A 582 -35.46 15.10 0.61
CA HIS A 582 -36.24 15.29 -0.62
C HIS A 582 -35.44 14.84 -1.87
N PRO A 583 -36.05 14.15 -2.85
CA PRO A 583 -35.34 13.56 -4.00
C PRO A 583 -34.59 14.59 -4.85
N LEU A 584 -35.16 15.78 -5.09
CA LEU A 584 -34.47 16.86 -5.82
C LEU A 584 -33.23 17.36 -5.07
N GLY A 585 -33.33 17.52 -3.74
CA GLY A 585 -32.18 17.90 -2.92
C GLY A 585 -31.08 16.84 -2.94
N LYS A 586 -31.45 15.56 -2.98
CA LYS A 586 -30.51 14.45 -3.14
C LYS A 586 -29.83 14.48 -4.51
N ALA A 587 -30.55 14.80 -5.59
CA ALA A 587 -30.00 14.89 -6.94
C ALA A 587 -29.04 16.08 -7.09
N ILE A 588 -29.42 17.28 -6.64
CA ILE A 588 -28.56 18.47 -6.70
C ILE A 588 -27.31 18.27 -5.86
N LEU A 589 -27.47 17.83 -4.60
CA LEU A 589 -26.33 17.59 -3.73
C LEU A 589 -25.46 16.43 -4.25
N GLY A 590 -26.08 15.44 -4.90
CA GLY A 590 -25.38 14.34 -5.56
C GLY A 590 -24.53 14.78 -6.74
N THR A 591 -25.05 15.62 -7.64
CA THR A 591 -24.29 16.19 -8.76
C THR A 591 -23.19 17.14 -8.30
N TYR A 592 -23.49 18.00 -7.32
CA TYR A 592 -22.47 18.85 -6.69
C TYR A 592 -21.36 18.03 -6.06
N HIS A 593 -21.69 16.99 -5.28
CA HIS A 593 -20.69 16.10 -4.69
C HIS A 593 -19.93 15.30 -5.75
N TRP A 594 -20.60 14.91 -6.84
CA TRP A 594 -19.98 14.23 -7.96
C TRP A 594 -18.91 15.10 -8.64
N LEU A 595 -19.12 16.41 -8.78
CA LEU A 595 -18.13 17.35 -9.32
C LEU A 595 -17.06 17.76 -8.29
N THR A 596 -17.44 17.92 -7.02
CA THR A 596 -16.57 18.48 -5.97
C THR A 596 -15.84 17.44 -5.11
N CYS A 597 -16.10 16.15 -5.31
CA CYS A 597 -15.26 15.09 -4.76
C CYS A 597 -13.82 15.18 -5.28
N ASP A 598 -12.88 14.59 -4.55
CA ASP A 598 -11.44 14.65 -4.88
C ASP A 598 -11.15 14.15 -6.30
N GLU A 599 -11.86 13.10 -6.75
CA GLU A 599 -11.79 12.57 -8.12
C GLU A 599 -12.26 13.59 -9.19
N GLY A 600 -13.36 14.30 -8.90
CA GLY A 600 -13.95 15.29 -9.80
C GLY A 600 -13.10 16.55 -9.90
N LEU A 601 -12.54 17.01 -8.78
CA LEU A 601 -11.60 18.13 -8.73
C LEU A 601 -10.30 17.79 -9.46
N PHE A 602 -9.77 16.58 -9.30
CA PHE A 602 -8.62 16.10 -10.07
C PHE A 602 -8.91 16.12 -11.58
N ALA A 603 -10.05 15.56 -11.99
CA ALA A 603 -10.45 15.56 -13.40
C ALA A 603 -10.65 16.96 -13.97
N LEU A 604 -11.19 17.89 -13.18
CA LEU A 604 -11.34 19.29 -13.57
C LEU A 604 -9.98 19.97 -13.75
N ARG A 605 -9.02 19.76 -12.84
CA ARG A 605 -7.64 20.25 -12.98
C ARG A 605 -6.97 19.71 -14.25
N MET A 606 -7.17 18.43 -14.57
CA MET A 606 -6.67 17.82 -15.82
C MET A 606 -7.21 18.53 -17.07
N VAL A 607 -8.49 18.90 -17.08
CA VAL A 607 -9.07 19.68 -18.19
C VAL A 607 -8.48 21.09 -18.23
N VAL A 608 -8.40 21.78 -17.09
CA VAL A 608 -7.87 23.15 -17.02
C VAL A 608 -6.42 23.22 -17.51
N VAL A 609 -5.56 22.30 -17.06
CA VAL A 609 -4.15 22.28 -17.52
C VAL A 609 -4.06 21.95 -19.00
N THR A 610 -4.92 21.05 -19.49
CA THR A 610 -4.95 20.70 -20.91
C THR A 610 -5.24 21.94 -21.74
N ILE A 611 -6.32 22.66 -21.41
CA ILE A 611 -6.72 23.88 -22.12
C ILE A 611 -5.61 24.93 -22.04
N ALA A 612 -5.04 25.16 -20.85
CA ALA A 612 -4.02 26.18 -20.63
C ALA A 612 -2.76 25.97 -21.49
N VAL A 613 -2.34 24.71 -21.69
CA VAL A 613 -1.14 24.39 -22.47
C VAL A 613 -1.46 24.21 -23.96
N SER A 614 -2.56 23.54 -24.31
CA SER A 614 -2.91 23.24 -25.70
C SER A 614 -3.41 24.45 -26.48
N ILE A 615 -3.88 25.52 -25.81
CA ILE A 615 -4.36 26.73 -26.50
C ILE A 615 -3.29 27.36 -27.39
N ALA A 616 -2.01 27.24 -27.00
CA ALA A 616 -0.89 27.72 -27.80
C ALA A 616 -0.78 27.02 -29.17
N ALA A 617 -1.32 25.80 -29.32
CA ALA A 617 -1.35 25.06 -30.58
C ALA A 617 -2.41 25.58 -31.57
N VAL A 618 -3.47 26.21 -31.07
CA VAL A 618 -4.68 26.57 -31.85
C VAL A 618 -4.90 28.08 -31.99
N LEU A 619 -3.95 28.90 -31.54
CA LEU A 619 -3.92 30.33 -31.82
C LEU A 619 -2.99 30.61 -33.00
N PRO A 620 -3.43 31.36 -34.05
CA PRO A 620 -2.61 31.62 -35.25
C PRO A 620 -1.22 32.21 -34.95
N ASN A 621 -1.11 33.06 -33.92
CA ASN A 621 0.15 33.72 -33.58
C ASN A 621 1.15 32.80 -32.84
N THR A 622 0.69 31.74 -32.18
CA THR A 622 1.52 30.85 -31.36
C THR A 622 1.63 29.43 -31.90
N ALA A 623 0.73 29.01 -32.80
CA ALA A 623 0.70 27.68 -33.39
C ALA A 623 2.07 27.27 -33.97
N GLY A 624 2.67 28.15 -34.78
CA GLY A 624 3.99 27.90 -35.37
C GLY A 624 5.08 27.61 -34.33
N PHE A 625 5.07 28.34 -33.20
CA PHE A 625 6.00 28.08 -32.10
C PHE A 625 5.74 26.72 -31.44
N PHE A 626 4.47 26.39 -31.17
CA PHE A 626 4.08 25.12 -30.55
C PHE A 626 4.53 23.91 -31.37
N TYR A 627 4.30 23.88 -32.69
CA TYR A 627 4.71 22.73 -33.50
C TYR A 627 6.22 22.69 -33.74
N ARG A 628 6.87 23.85 -33.91
CA ARG A 628 8.33 23.92 -34.09
C ARG A 628 9.09 23.36 -32.89
N GLU A 629 8.66 23.71 -31.68
CA GLU A 629 9.30 23.24 -30.44
C GLU A 629 8.69 21.93 -29.91
N ARG A 630 7.80 21.26 -30.66
CA ARG A 630 7.15 20.00 -30.26
C ARG A 630 6.44 20.11 -28.89
N GLY A 631 5.65 21.17 -28.72
CA GLY A 631 4.91 21.53 -27.51
C GLY A 631 3.93 20.46 -26.99
N LEU A 632 3.57 19.46 -27.81
CA LEU A 632 2.82 18.28 -27.36
C LEU A 632 3.48 17.60 -26.15
N TRP A 633 4.81 17.57 -26.10
CA TRP A 633 5.51 16.98 -24.96
C TRP A 633 5.27 17.77 -23.67
N ALA A 634 5.23 19.11 -23.72
CA ALA A 634 4.91 19.92 -22.53
C ALA A 634 3.48 19.66 -22.03
N LEU A 635 2.53 19.43 -22.95
CA LEU A 635 1.16 19.04 -22.61
C LEU A 635 1.12 17.69 -21.87
N ILE A 636 1.74 16.66 -22.44
CA ILE A 636 1.83 15.33 -21.82
C ILE A 636 2.51 15.42 -20.45
N MET A 637 3.58 16.21 -20.32
CA MET A 637 4.28 16.40 -19.05
C MET A 637 3.43 17.12 -18.00
N SER A 638 2.61 18.09 -18.41
CA SER A 638 1.71 18.79 -17.48
C SER A 638 0.60 17.87 -16.95
N GLN A 639 0.01 17.05 -17.82
CA GLN A 639 -1.09 16.12 -17.47
C GLN A 639 -0.60 14.92 -16.67
N THR A 640 0.52 14.30 -17.07
CA THR A 640 1.12 13.21 -16.30
C THR A 640 1.74 13.72 -15.00
N GLY A 641 2.08 15.02 -14.96
CA GLY A 641 2.54 15.79 -13.82
C GLY A 641 1.56 15.84 -12.65
N LEU A 642 0.29 16.08 -12.95
CA LEU A 642 -0.77 16.23 -11.95
C LEU A 642 -1.04 14.93 -11.18
N LEU A 643 -1.20 15.06 -9.87
CA LEU A 643 -1.60 13.99 -8.96
C LEU A 643 -2.77 14.48 -8.09
N VAL A 644 -3.49 13.53 -7.48
CA VAL A 644 -4.68 13.83 -6.66
C VAL A 644 -4.31 14.68 -5.43
N TYR A 645 -3.19 14.37 -4.78
CA TYR A 645 -2.74 15.02 -3.54
C TYR A 645 -1.45 15.82 -3.70
N MET A 646 -1.30 16.89 -2.91
CA MET A 646 -0.17 17.83 -3.01
C MET A 646 1.17 17.24 -2.53
N ALA A 647 1.15 16.41 -1.49
CA ALA A 647 2.34 15.74 -0.96
C ALA A 647 3.02 14.85 -2.01
N ASP A 648 2.22 13.98 -2.63
CA ASP A 648 2.66 13.09 -3.71
C ASP A 648 3.11 13.90 -4.93
N PHE A 649 2.38 14.97 -5.28
CA PHE A 649 2.72 15.87 -6.37
C PHE A 649 4.10 16.51 -6.20
N THR A 650 4.39 17.08 -5.03
CA THR A 650 5.65 17.79 -4.77
C THR A 650 6.84 16.84 -4.88
N PHE A 651 6.72 15.65 -4.30
CA PHE A 651 7.75 14.61 -4.40
C PHE A 651 7.92 14.11 -5.85
N ALA A 652 6.81 13.88 -6.56
CA ALA A 652 6.85 13.45 -7.96
C ALA A 652 7.49 14.51 -8.86
N VAL A 653 7.21 15.80 -8.67
CA VAL A 653 7.85 16.89 -9.42
C VAL A 653 9.36 16.89 -9.20
N LEU A 654 9.82 16.82 -7.95
CA LEU A 654 11.24 16.82 -7.62
C LEU A 654 11.97 15.63 -8.26
N THR A 655 11.42 14.43 -8.09
CA THR A 655 12.02 13.20 -8.66
C THR A 655 12.00 13.18 -10.19
N ARG A 656 10.98 13.77 -10.84
CA ARG A 656 10.94 13.91 -12.30
C ARG A 656 11.95 14.92 -12.83
N LEU A 657 12.16 16.05 -12.14
CA LEU A 657 13.16 17.04 -12.53
C LEU A 657 14.58 16.44 -12.48
N ILE A 658 14.91 15.80 -11.36
CA ILE A 658 16.19 15.10 -11.19
C ILE A 658 16.34 13.99 -12.23
N GLY A 659 15.29 13.18 -12.42
CA GLY A 659 15.26 12.12 -13.42
C GLY A 659 15.48 12.62 -14.85
N THR A 660 14.83 13.73 -15.24
CA THR A 660 14.96 14.35 -16.57
C THR A 660 16.39 14.83 -16.82
N VAL A 661 17.00 15.51 -15.84
CA VAL A 661 18.39 15.97 -15.96
C VAL A 661 19.35 14.79 -16.06
N ALA A 662 19.24 13.80 -15.17
CA ALA A 662 20.08 12.61 -15.18
C ALA A 662 19.93 11.81 -16.50
N GLY A 663 18.70 11.63 -16.97
CA GLY A 663 18.38 10.91 -18.20
C GLY A 663 18.91 11.63 -19.44
N GLY A 664 18.79 12.96 -19.47
CA GLY A 664 19.34 13.78 -20.54
C GLY A 664 20.86 13.78 -20.61
N VAL A 665 21.55 13.85 -19.46
CA VAL A 665 23.02 13.75 -19.40
C VAL A 665 23.49 12.38 -19.90
N LEU A 666 22.85 11.29 -19.45
CA LEU A 666 23.15 9.94 -19.96
C LEU A 666 22.79 9.79 -21.44
N GLY A 667 21.77 10.49 -21.93
CA GLY A 667 21.39 10.52 -23.34
C GLY A 667 22.43 11.21 -24.21
N LEU A 668 23.00 12.32 -23.72
CA LEU A 668 24.13 12.99 -24.37
C LEU A 668 25.36 12.09 -24.41
N LEU A 669 25.67 11.43 -23.29
CA LEU A 669 26.77 10.47 -23.21
C LEU A 669 26.60 9.35 -24.24
N ALA A 670 25.41 8.75 -24.35
CA ALA A 670 25.14 7.71 -25.34
C ALA A 670 25.24 8.22 -26.78
N TRP A 671 24.68 9.41 -27.04
CA TRP A 671 24.76 10.04 -28.35
C TRP A 671 26.20 10.26 -28.75
N TYR A 672 27.01 10.95 -27.94
CA TYR A 672 28.39 11.27 -28.32
C TYR A 672 29.31 10.05 -28.36
N ILE A 673 29.08 9.01 -27.55
CA ILE A 673 29.80 7.73 -27.66
C ILE A 673 29.49 7.02 -28.99
N GLY A 674 28.21 6.97 -29.38
CA GLY A 674 27.80 6.25 -30.59
C GLY A 674 27.92 7.04 -31.89
N SER A 675 27.96 8.38 -31.82
CA SER A 675 27.93 9.26 -33.00
C SER A 675 29.17 10.14 -33.16
N GLY A 676 29.94 10.40 -32.09
CA GLY A 676 31.00 11.40 -32.12
C GLY A 676 30.47 12.76 -32.57
N HIS A 677 31.02 13.28 -33.67
CA HIS A 677 30.53 14.50 -34.36
C HIS A 677 29.70 14.19 -35.62
N GLY A 678 29.49 12.91 -35.94
CA GLY A 678 28.82 12.46 -37.15
C GLY A 678 27.30 12.32 -37.00
N PRO A 679 26.60 11.86 -38.06
CA PRO A 679 25.15 11.70 -38.08
C PRO A 679 24.64 10.55 -37.20
N GLY A 680 25.53 9.76 -36.57
CA GLY A 680 25.19 8.62 -35.70
C GLY A 680 25.49 7.27 -36.35
N ASN A 681 26.35 6.46 -35.71
CA ASN A 681 26.58 5.08 -36.13
C ASN A 681 25.54 4.17 -35.47
N PRO A 682 24.66 3.48 -36.24
CA PRO A 682 23.60 2.64 -35.67
C PRO A 682 24.14 1.50 -34.79
N TYR A 683 25.27 0.90 -35.15
CA TYR A 683 25.88 -0.17 -34.36
C TYR A 683 26.45 0.35 -33.04
N GLY A 684 27.14 1.49 -33.07
CA GLY A 684 27.69 2.14 -31.87
C GLY A 684 26.60 2.59 -30.91
N LEU A 685 25.56 3.22 -31.44
CA LEU A 685 24.38 3.63 -30.67
C LEU A 685 23.64 2.42 -30.09
N SER A 686 23.48 1.33 -30.84
CA SER A 686 22.83 0.11 -30.32
C SER A 686 23.59 -0.52 -29.15
N ALA A 687 24.94 -0.50 -29.17
CA ALA A 687 25.76 -1.03 -28.10
C ALA A 687 25.71 -0.13 -26.85
N ALA A 688 25.78 1.19 -27.04
CA ALA A 688 25.63 2.15 -25.95
C ALA A 688 24.24 2.05 -25.29
N LEU A 689 23.18 1.89 -26.08
CA LEU A 689 21.82 1.70 -25.58
C LEU A 689 21.69 0.39 -24.79
N ALA A 690 22.30 -0.70 -25.26
CA ALA A 690 22.28 -1.99 -24.54
C ALA A 690 22.75 -1.84 -23.08
N VAL A 691 23.88 -1.16 -22.88
CA VAL A 691 24.48 -0.95 -21.56
C VAL A 691 23.64 -0.01 -20.69
N LEU A 692 23.22 1.14 -21.22
CA LEU A 692 22.51 2.15 -20.43
C LEU A 692 21.07 1.73 -20.12
N LEU A 693 20.39 1.03 -21.04
CA LEU A 693 19.06 0.47 -20.79
C LEU A 693 19.08 -0.59 -19.68
N ALA A 694 20.19 -1.32 -19.52
CA ALA A 694 20.38 -2.23 -18.38
C ALA A 694 20.29 -1.47 -17.04
N ILE A 695 20.95 -0.31 -16.95
CA ILE A 695 20.92 0.55 -15.75
C ILE A 695 19.50 1.07 -15.51
N PHE A 696 18.84 1.60 -16.55
CA PHE A 696 17.48 2.14 -16.41
C PHE A 696 16.45 1.08 -16.04
N LEU A 697 16.59 -0.15 -16.55
CA LEU A 697 15.69 -1.23 -16.18
C LEU A 697 15.94 -1.74 -14.77
N TRP A 698 17.18 -1.71 -14.29
CA TRP A 698 17.48 -2.06 -12.91
C TRP A 698 16.77 -1.09 -11.97
N VAL A 699 16.89 0.21 -12.27
CA VAL A 699 16.15 1.27 -11.59
C VAL A 699 14.64 1.05 -11.68
N ARG A 700 14.10 0.69 -12.85
CA ARG A 700 12.66 0.49 -13.03
C ARG A 700 12.11 -0.71 -12.26
N LEU A 701 12.89 -1.77 -12.08
CA LEU A 701 12.43 -3.02 -11.47
C LEU A 701 12.62 -3.05 -9.95
N TYR A 702 13.68 -2.43 -9.44
CA TYR A 702 14.10 -2.61 -8.04
C TYR A 702 14.09 -1.33 -7.20
N LEU A 703 13.87 -0.16 -7.80
CA LEU A 703 13.75 1.07 -7.04
C LEU A 703 12.38 1.12 -6.32
N PRO A 704 12.29 1.60 -5.06
CA PRO A 704 11.03 1.68 -4.34
C PRO A 704 9.95 2.43 -5.13
N PRO A 705 8.66 2.04 -5.01
CA PRO A 705 7.56 2.55 -5.84
C PRO A 705 7.51 4.09 -5.93
N VAL A 706 7.76 4.76 -4.81
CA VAL A 706 7.74 6.21 -4.68
C VAL A 706 8.63 6.90 -5.73
N PHE A 707 9.81 6.33 -6.03
CA PHE A 707 10.77 6.90 -6.98
C PHE A 707 10.62 6.40 -8.43
N LEU A 708 9.73 5.43 -8.69
CA LEU A 708 9.60 4.80 -10.02
C LEU A 708 9.27 5.81 -11.12
N GLN A 709 8.43 6.80 -10.83
CA GLN A 709 8.08 7.83 -11.81
C GLN A 709 9.31 8.62 -12.28
N GLY A 710 10.21 8.98 -11.36
CA GLY A 710 11.48 9.63 -11.68
C GLY A 710 12.39 8.73 -12.54
N GLY A 711 12.46 7.44 -12.21
CA GLY A 711 13.21 6.45 -13.00
C GLY A 711 12.70 6.29 -14.44
N ILE A 712 11.38 6.19 -14.61
CA ILE A 712 10.74 6.11 -15.94
C ILE A 712 10.96 7.40 -16.73
N MET A 713 10.83 8.56 -16.09
CA MET A 713 11.10 9.85 -16.76
C MET A 713 12.56 10.00 -17.17
N SER A 714 13.48 9.46 -16.37
CA SER A 714 14.90 9.43 -16.72
C SER A 714 15.14 8.60 -17.98
N ALA A 715 14.58 7.38 -18.03
CA ALA A 715 14.66 6.52 -19.22
C ALA A 715 13.97 7.15 -20.45
N ALA A 716 12.81 7.80 -20.26
CA ALA A 716 12.10 8.48 -21.34
C ALA A 716 12.93 9.64 -21.91
N THR A 717 13.52 10.48 -21.05
CA THR A 717 14.36 11.61 -21.50
C THR A 717 15.62 11.12 -22.20
N PHE A 718 16.25 10.08 -21.67
CA PHE A 718 17.38 9.39 -22.31
C PHE A 718 17.04 8.94 -23.75
N LEU A 719 15.92 8.22 -23.91
CA LEU A 719 15.46 7.73 -25.22
C LEU A 719 15.09 8.87 -26.16
N LEU A 720 14.44 9.93 -25.66
CA LEU A 720 14.08 11.11 -26.44
C LEU A 720 15.30 11.80 -27.02
N VAL A 721 16.37 12.00 -26.23
CA VAL A 721 17.60 12.65 -26.69
C VAL A 721 18.25 11.86 -27.82
N VAL A 722 18.40 10.54 -27.65
CA VAL A 722 19.03 9.70 -28.68
C VAL A 722 18.15 9.56 -29.92
N ALA A 723 16.86 9.25 -29.74
CA ALA A 723 15.97 8.96 -30.87
C ALA A 723 15.73 10.19 -31.74
N TYR A 724 15.45 11.36 -31.15
CA TYR A 724 15.29 12.58 -31.95
C TYR A 724 16.59 12.98 -32.65
N SER A 725 17.75 12.80 -32.00
CA SER A 725 19.03 13.11 -32.65
C SER A 725 19.29 12.21 -33.88
N TYR A 726 18.91 10.93 -33.81
CA TYR A 726 19.03 10.00 -34.93
C TYR A 726 17.99 10.27 -36.02
N VAL A 727 16.73 10.51 -35.66
CA VAL A 727 15.67 10.73 -36.65
C VAL A 727 15.82 12.09 -37.34
N ASP A 728 16.23 13.15 -36.64
CA ASP A 728 16.47 14.48 -37.25
C ASP A 728 17.59 14.46 -38.31
N THR A 729 18.56 13.54 -38.19
CA THR A 729 19.66 13.38 -39.16
C THR A 729 19.29 12.54 -40.38
N HIS A 730 18.39 11.55 -40.22
CA HIS A 730 18.04 10.59 -41.27
C HIS A 730 16.68 10.88 -41.94
N ASN A 731 15.74 11.50 -41.23
CA ASN A 731 14.39 11.80 -41.73
C ASN A 731 13.92 13.18 -41.23
N PRO A 732 14.45 14.28 -41.82
CA PRO A 732 14.21 15.63 -41.35
C PRO A 732 12.74 16.03 -41.56
N ALA A 733 12.10 16.54 -40.50
CA ALA A 733 10.71 16.99 -40.51
C ALA A 733 10.60 18.48 -40.16
N TYR A 734 9.41 19.06 -40.32
CA TYR A 734 9.19 20.44 -39.86
C TYR A 734 9.36 20.53 -38.33
N GLY A 735 10.19 21.48 -37.87
CA GLY A 735 10.47 21.68 -36.45
C GLY A 735 11.49 20.68 -35.88
N ASN A 736 12.66 20.57 -36.50
CA ASN A 736 13.77 19.73 -36.00
C ASN A 736 14.39 20.37 -34.74
N PRO A 737 14.33 19.71 -33.57
CA PRO A 737 14.98 20.18 -32.34
C PRO A 737 16.52 20.22 -32.43
N GLY A 738 17.13 19.56 -33.40
CA GLY A 738 18.58 19.53 -33.62
C GLY A 738 19.20 18.21 -33.18
N VAL A 739 20.49 18.20 -32.87
CA VAL A 739 21.22 16.99 -32.46
C VAL A 739 21.88 17.15 -31.09
N GLY A 740 21.93 16.06 -30.32
CA GLY A 740 22.62 15.98 -29.04
C GLY A 740 22.16 17.05 -28.04
N TYR A 741 23.05 18.00 -27.72
CA TYR A 741 22.81 19.04 -26.70
C TYR A 741 21.59 19.92 -27.03
N GLN A 742 21.35 20.22 -28.31
CA GLN A 742 20.21 21.02 -28.72
C GLN A 742 18.88 20.33 -28.41
N VAL A 743 18.81 19.01 -28.57
CA VAL A 743 17.63 18.23 -28.17
C VAL A 743 17.48 18.25 -26.66
N PHE A 744 18.56 18.01 -25.91
CA PHE A 744 18.52 17.93 -24.45
C PHE A 744 17.93 19.19 -23.80
N TRP A 745 18.50 20.37 -24.06
CA TRP A 745 18.03 21.58 -23.36
C TRP A 745 16.60 21.96 -23.76
N ARG A 746 16.22 21.77 -25.04
CA ARG A 746 14.85 22.02 -25.51
C ARG A 746 13.85 21.09 -24.83
N ARG A 747 14.19 19.82 -24.67
CA ARG A 747 13.34 18.85 -23.95
C ARG A 747 13.25 19.18 -22.47
N LEU A 748 14.36 19.57 -21.83
CA LEU A 748 14.37 20.02 -20.45
C LEU A 748 13.45 21.24 -20.25
N LEU A 749 13.50 22.22 -21.17
CA LEU A 749 12.63 23.39 -21.14
C LEU A 749 11.14 23.01 -21.22
N LEU A 750 10.75 22.10 -22.12
CA LEU A 750 9.36 21.63 -22.23
C LEU A 750 8.87 20.94 -20.95
N VAL A 751 9.76 20.18 -20.29
CA VAL A 751 9.45 19.56 -19.00
C VAL A 751 9.25 20.63 -17.93
N LEU A 752 10.11 21.65 -17.87
CA LEU A 752 9.97 22.77 -16.93
C LEU A 752 8.67 23.55 -17.16
N ILE A 753 8.29 23.79 -18.41
CA ILE A 753 7.01 24.44 -18.75
C ILE A 753 5.82 23.57 -18.31
N GLY A 754 5.86 22.27 -18.58
CA GLY A 754 4.80 21.34 -18.17
C GLY A 754 4.66 21.26 -16.64
N VAL A 755 5.78 21.21 -15.91
CA VAL A 755 5.83 21.25 -14.45
C VAL A 755 5.29 22.57 -13.91
N ALA A 756 5.67 23.71 -14.49
CA ALA A 756 5.17 25.02 -14.08
C ALA A 756 3.65 25.13 -14.25
N ALA A 757 3.12 24.70 -15.40
CA ALA A 757 1.68 24.66 -15.64
C ALA A 757 0.95 23.75 -14.64
N ALA A 758 1.51 22.57 -14.34
CA ALA A 758 0.95 21.65 -13.36
C ALA A 758 0.95 22.26 -11.94
N ILE A 759 2.03 22.94 -11.52
CA ILE A 759 2.11 23.61 -10.21
C ILE A 759 1.02 24.68 -10.07
N ILE A 760 0.85 25.53 -11.09
CA ILE A 760 -0.16 26.61 -11.08
C ILE A 760 -1.57 26.02 -10.91
N VAL A 761 -1.90 24.99 -11.69
CA VAL A 761 -3.23 24.35 -11.65
C VAL A 761 -3.44 23.52 -10.39
N GLN A 762 -2.38 22.96 -9.81
CA GLN A 762 -2.48 22.18 -8.57
C GLN A 762 -2.78 23.08 -7.36
N ILE A 763 -2.24 24.29 -7.32
CA ILE A 763 -2.41 25.24 -6.21
C ILE A 763 -3.78 25.95 -6.28
N LEU A 764 -4.24 26.32 -7.48
CA LEU A 764 -5.49 27.06 -7.67
C LEU A 764 -6.70 26.09 -7.77
N PRO A 765 -7.86 26.39 -7.14
CA PRO A 765 -8.15 27.49 -6.22
C PRO A 765 -7.73 27.21 -4.76
N ARG A 766 -7.56 25.94 -4.38
CA ARG A 766 -7.01 25.51 -3.08
C ARG A 766 -6.15 24.26 -3.28
N PRO A 767 -4.97 24.18 -2.65
CA PRO A 767 -4.13 22.99 -2.77
C PRO A 767 -4.84 21.78 -2.12
N PRO A 768 -4.86 20.61 -2.78
CA PRO A 768 -5.44 19.41 -2.22
C PRO A 768 -4.54 18.89 -1.09
N SER A 769 -4.95 19.08 0.17
CA SER A 769 -4.15 18.67 1.32
C SER A 769 -4.23 17.17 1.57
N ALA A 770 -3.07 16.50 1.55
CA ALA A 770 -2.99 15.08 1.87
C ALA A 770 -3.17 14.88 3.38
N ALA A 771 -2.63 15.78 4.21
CA ALA A 771 -2.82 15.76 5.66
C ALA A 771 -4.32 15.75 6.03
N ARG A 772 -5.13 16.61 5.43
CA ARG A 772 -6.59 16.65 5.67
C ARG A 772 -7.28 15.35 5.23
N HIS A 773 -6.84 14.75 4.11
CA HIS A 773 -7.37 13.48 3.65
C HIS A 773 -7.02 12.34 4.61
N VAL A 774 -5.76 12.24 5.06
CA VAL A 774 -5.30 11.24 6.04
C VAL A 774 -6.05 11.42 7.36
N CYS A 775 -6.17 12.64 7.88
CA CYS A 775 -6.98 12.95 9.06
C CYS A 775 -8.45 12.52 8.90
N SER A 776 -9.05 12.80 7.73
CA SER A 776 -10.43 12.37 7.41
C SER A 776 -10.55 10.84 7.32
N SER A 777 -9.53 10.17 6.80
CA SER A 777 -9.49 8.70 6.71
C SER A 777 -9.34 8.07 8.08
N LEU A 778 -8.43 8.57 8.92
CA LEU A 778 -8.24 8.10 10.30
C LEU A 778 -9.47 8.39 11.17
N SER A 779 -10.12 9.54 10.99
CA SER A 779 -11.41 9.85 11.60
C SER A 779 -12.49 8.82 11.21
N ARG A 780 -12.59 8.47 9.92
CA ARG A 780 -13.49 7.40 9.44
C ARG A 780 -13.13 6.04 10.04
N SER A 781 -11.84 5.70 10.10
CA SER A 781 -11.37 4.47 10.75
C SER A 781 -11.77 4.44 12.24
N LEU A 782 -11.65 5.56 12.95
CA LEU A 782 -12.05 5.67 14.35
C LEU A 782 -13.55 5.52 14.54
N ARG A 783 -14.36 6.10 13.65
CA ARG A 783 -15.81 5.87 13.61
C ARG A 783 -16.15 4.40 13.39
N THR A 784 -15.46 3.73 12.47
CA THR A 784 -15.61 2.29 12.23
C THR A 784 -15.23 1.49 13.47
N LEU A 785 -14.18 1.86 14.20
CA LEU A 785 -13.83 1.26 15.50
C LEU A 785 -14.92 1.47 16.56
N SER A 786 -15.53 2.66 16.60
CA SER A 786 -16.68 2.93 17.46
C SER A 786 -17.88 2.04 17.12
N ASP A 787 -18.15 1.82 15.82
CA ASP A 787 -19.19 0.89 15.37
C ASP A 787 -18.83 -0.57 15.76
N HIS A 788 -17.56 -0.98 15.66
CA HIS A 788 -17.11 -2.30 16.11
C HIS A 788 -17.25 -2.49 17.62
N TYR A 789 -16.97 -1.47 18.41
CA TYR A 789 -17.22 -1.49 19.85
C TYR A 789 -18.70 -1.62 20.16
N ALA A 790 -19.57 -0.88 19.46
CA ALA A 790 -21.02 -1.03 19.61
C ALA A 790 -21.49 -2.45 19.20
N LEU A 791 -20.88 -3.04 18.16
CA LEU A 791 -21.15 -4.41 17.74
C LEU A 791 -20.71 -5.41 18.81
N LEU A 792 -19.52 -5.22 19.41
CA LEU A 792 -19.02 -6.01 20.53
C LEU A 792 -20.01 -6.03 21.70
N LEU A 793 -20.44 -4.86 22.16
CA LEU A 793 -21.44 -4.75 23.24
C LEU A 793 -22.73 -5.48 22.90
N SER A 794 -23.19 -5.38 21.65
CA SER A 794 -24.40 -6.05 21.20
C SER A 794 -24.28 -7.57 21.08
N CYS A 795 -23.06 -8.10 20.94
CA CYS A 795 -22.77 -9.53 20.87
C CYS A 795 -22.46 -10.12 22.25
N TRP A 796 -21.89 -9.34 23.17
CA TRP A 796 -21.42 -9.82 24.47
C TRP A 796 -22.52 -10.45 25.33
N GLY A 797 -23.70 -9.84 25.36
CA GLY A 797 -24.84 -10.35 26.14
C GLY A 797 -25.63 -11.50 25.48
N ARG A 798 -25.14 -12.10 24.38
CA ARG A 798 -25.88 -13.11 23.62
C ARG A 798 -25.08 -14.40 23.46
N VAL A 799 -25.79 -15.52 23.41
CA VAL A 799 -25.25 -16.84 23.07
C VAL A 799 -25.31 -17.01 21.56
N GLY A 800 -24.16 -17.16 20.89
CA GLY A 800 -24.09 -17.42 19.45
C GLY A 800 -22.72 -17.21 18.83
N ASP A 801 -22.45 -17.89 17.73
CA ASP A 801 -21.18 -17.83 16.97
C ASP A 801 -21.11 -16.63 16.01
N GLU A 802 -22.11 -15.72 16.07
CA GLU A 802 -22.18 -14.53 15.22
C GLU A 802 -20.96 -13.63 15.38
N GLY A 803 -20.42 -13.50 16.60
CA GLY A 803 -19.23 -12.70 16.86
C GLY A 803 -18.02 -13.19 16.07
N ARG A 804 -17.76 -14.51 16.06
CA ARG A 804 -16.61 -15.11 15.38
C ARG A 804 -16.67 -14.97 13.87
N ALA A 805 -17.84 -15.22 13.26
CA ALA A 805 -18.03 -15.15 11.81
C ALA A 805 -17.82 -13.73 11.24
N ILE A 806 -18.12 -12.69 12.02
CA ILE A 806 -18.05 -11.30 11.58
C ILE A 806 -16.68 -10.67 11.90
N THR A 807 -15.96 -11.19 12.91
CA THR A 807 -14.71 -10.59 13.41
C THR A 807 -13.61 -10.54 12.35
N GLU A 808 -13.29 -11.68 11.74
CA GLU A 808 -12.15 -11.79 10.82
C GLU A 808 -12.27 -10.86 9.61
N PRO A 809 -13.39 -10.81 8.87
CA PRO A 809 -13.49 -9.91 7.71
C PRO A 809 -13.45 -8.44 8.12
N ILE A 810 -14.08 -8.07 9.24
CA ILE A 810 -14.06 -6.70 9.76
C ILE A 810 -12.63 -6.27 10.14
N TRP A 811 -11.91 -7.12 10.88
CA TRP A 811 -10.57 -6.82 11.37
C TRP A 811 -9.57 -6.68 10.22
N LEU A 812 -9.61 -7.61 9.25
CA LEU A 812 -8.74 -7.58 8.08
C LEU A 812 -8.96 -6.33 7.25
N GLU A 813 -10.22 -6.00 6.94
CA GLU A 813 -10.58 -4.86 6.10
C GLU A 813 -10.08 -3.53 6.69
N LEU A 814 -10.29 -3.29 7.99
CA LEU A 814 -9.80 -2.07 8.62
C LEU A 814 -8.27 -2.04 8.71
N THR A 815 -7.65 -3.20 8.96
CA THR A 815 -6.18 -3.33 8.95
C THR A 815 -5.59 -2.97 7.59
N GLU A 816 -6.17 -3.46 6.50
CA GLU A 816 -5.76 -3.11 5.14
C GLU A 816 -5.87 -1.61 4.87
N SER A 817 -6.97 -0.99 5.28
CA SER A 817 -7.20 0.44 5.09
C SER A 817 -6.17 1.30 5.85
N LEU A 818 -5.76 0.89 7.05
CA LEU A 818 -4.77 1.61 7.85
C LEU A 818 -3.36 1.47 7.28
N VAL A 819 -3.01 0.30 6.74
CA VAL A 819 -1.70 0.06 6.11
C VAL A 819 -1.57 0.86 4.81
N LEU A 820 -2.67 1.05 4.07
CA LEU A 820 -2.71 1.91 2.87
C LEU A 820 -2.31 3.36 3.15
N LEU A 821 -2.48 3.84 4.39
CA LEU A 821 -2.11 5.20 4.76
C LEU A 821 -0.60 5.39 5.00
N GLU A 822 0.21 4.32 5.05
CA GLU A 822 1.64 4.42 5.36
C GLU A 822 2.42 5.28 4.36
N GLY A 823 2.23 5.03 3.06
CA GLY A 823 2.87 5.79 1.98
C GLY A 823 2.46 7.26 2.01
N PRO A 824 1.15 7.58 2.01
CA PRO A 824 0.66 8.94 2.17
C PRO A 824 1.21 9.64 3.42
N ILE A 825 1.21 8.99 4.59
CA ILE A 825 1.74 9.55 5.85
C ILE A 825 3.23 9.89 5.71
N PHE A 826 4.03 9.03 5.08
CA PHE A 826 5.44 9.30 4.83
C PHE A 826 5.64 10.53 3.92
N ASN A 827 4.82 10.66 2.87
CA ASN A 827 4.93 11.76 1.91
C ASN A 827 4.51 13.12 2.48
N LEU A 828 3.77 13.16 3.61
CA LEU A 828 3.39 14.42 4.29
C LEU A 828 4.58 15.31 4.65
N ARG A 829 5.79 14.73 4.80
CA ARG A 829 7.03 15.49 5.06
C ARG A 829 7.37 16.49 3.96
N PHE A 830 6.81 16.31 2.77
CA PHE A 830 7.01 17.16 1.61
C PHE A 830 5.81 18.09 1.32
N GLU A 831 4.78 18.10 2.17
CA GLU A 831 3.61 18.97 2.01
C GLU A 831 3.80 20.31 2.72
N PHE A 832 3.38 21.41 2.09
CA PHE A 832 3.09 22.67 2.78
C PHE A 832 1.74 22.51 3.50
N SER A 833 1.74 21.85 4.65
CA SER A 833 0.51 21.39 5.32
C SER A 833 -0.39 22.54 5.76
N SER A 834 -1.68 22.46 5.41
CA SER A 834 -2.73 23.30 6.00
C SER A 834 -3.23 22.78 7.36
N SER A 835 -2.79 21.58 7.78
CA SER A 835 -3.14 20.92 9.04
C SER A 835 -1.98 21.03 10.03
N ARG A 836 -2.29 21.12 11.34
CA ARG A 836 -1.27 21.07 12.41
C ARG A 836 -0.65 19.68 12.59
N PHE A 837 -1.33 18.65 12.09
CA PHE A 837 -0.84 17.28 12.11
C PHE A 837 0.30 17.07 11.11
N ASP A 838 1.36 16.43 11.58
CA ASP A 838 2.55 16.07 10.82
C ASP A 838 2.64 14.55 10.56
N SER A 839 3.68 14.14 9.83
CA SER A 839 3.91 12.72 9.49
C SER A 839 4.08 11.84 10.74
N GLU A 840 4.74 12.35 11.77
CA GLU A 840 5.01 11.59 12.99
C GLU A 840 3.73 11.38 13.81
N SER A 841 2.98 12.45 14.10
CA SER A 841 1.74 12.35 14.87
C SER A 841 0.68 11.50 14.18
N LEU A 842 0.48 11.63 12.86
CA LEU A 842 -0.46 10.78 12.13
C LEU A 842 0.02 9.33 12.03
N GLY A 843 1.34 9.10 11.98
CA GLY A 843 1.93 7.77 12.12
C GLY A 843 1.57 7.12 13.46
N GLN A 844 1.65 7.88 14.56
CA GLN A 844 1.26 7.44 15.90
C GLN A 844 -0.24 7.16 15.98
N VAL A 845 -1.11 8.08 15.53
CA VAL A 845 -2.57 7.89 15.52
C VAL A 845 -2.95 6.63 14.73
N LYS A 846 -2.37 6.45 13.52
CA LYS A 846 -2.58 5.25 12.71
C LYS A 846 -2.16 3.98 13.43
N GLN A 847 -1.02 3.99 14.14
CA GLN A 847 -0.58 2.86 14.96
C GLN A 847 -1.57 2.55 16.09
N ILE A 848 -2.05 3.58 16.79
CA ILE A 848 -3.03 3.41 17.87
C ILE A 848 -4.33 2.82 17.32
N CYS A 849 -4.86 3.33 16.20
CA CYS A 849 -6.03 2.75 15.54
C CYS A 849 -5.82 1.29 15.15
N HIS A 850 -4.62 0.92 14.68
CA HIS A 850 -4.29 -0.47 14.33
C HIS A 850 -4.31 -1.39 15.55
N THR A 851 -3.73 -0.95 16.67
CA THR A 851 -3.77 -1.71 17.94
C THR A 851 -5.21 -1.81 18.48
N ILE A 852 -5.99 -0.72 18.48
CA ILE A 852 -7.41 -0.74 18.89
C ILE A 852 -8.21 -1.74 18.05
N ASN A 853 -8.00 -1.78 16.73
CA ASN A 853 -8.65 -2.74 15.84
C ASN A 853 -8.34 -4.20 16.25
N GLY A 854 -7.06 -4.51 16.52
CA GLY A 854 -6.65 -5.84 16.97
C GLY A 854 -7.25 -6.24 18.32
N LEU A 855 -7.34 -5.30 19.27
CA LEU A 855 -7.91 -5.54 20.59
C LEU A 855 -9.44 -5.77 20.53
N LEU A 856 -10.16 -4.96 19.75
CA LEU A 856 -11.61 -5.16 19.52
C LEU A 856 -11.89 -6.49 18.82
N ALA A 857 -11.06 -6.89 17.85
CA ALA A 857 -11.19 -8.18 17.20
C ALA A 857 -11.04 -9.34 18.21
N ARG A 858 -10.05 -9.29 19.11
CA ARG A 858 -9.88 -10.29 20.17
C ARG A 858 -11.10 -10.35 21.08
N LEU A 859 -11.62 -9.21 21.50
CA LEU A 859 -12.83 -9.13 22.34
C LEU A 859 -14.06 -9.70 21.61
N LEU A 860 -14.19 -9.47 20.30
CA LEU A 860 -15.28 -10.04 19.51
C LEU A 860 -15.18 -11.56 19.39
N VAL A 861 -13.97 -12.12 19.20
CA VAL A 861 -13.77 -13.58 19.28
C VAL A 861 -14.14 -14.09 20.67
N ALA A 862 -13.68 -13.41 21.72
CA ALA A 862 -13.97 -13.77 23.11
C ALA A 862 -15.47 -13.73 23.41
N SER A 863 -16.22 -12.81 22.80
CA SER A 863 -17.68 -12.74 22.93
C SER A 863 -18.41 -13.98 22.37
N ALA A 864 -17.79 -14.73 21.47
CA ALA A 864 -18.33 -15.98 20.93
C ALA A 864 -17.80 -17.21 21.67
N SER A 865 -16.53 -17.22 22.07
CA SER A 865 -15.87 -18.40 22.66
C SER A 865 -16.00 -18.52 24.18
N LEU A 866 -16.17 -17.42 24.91
CA LEU A 866 -16.26 -17.47 26.38
C LEU A 866 -17.59 -18.09 26.85
N PRO A 867 -17.59 -18.91 27.91
CA PRO A 867 -18.81 -19.29 28.61
C PRO A 867 -19.52 -18.08 29.22
N GLN A 868 -20.85 -18.17 29.37
CA GLN A 868 -21.67 -17.05 29.87
C GLN A 868 -21.23 -16.56 31.25
N ALA A 869 -20.86 -17.46 32.17
CA ALA A 869 -20.38 -17.10 33.50
C ALA A 869 -19.17 -16.14 33.47
N TYR A 870 -18.21 -16.40 32.58
CA TYR A 870 -17.04 -15.54 32.41
C TYR A 870 -17.35 -14.23 31.67
N LYS A 871 -18.34 -14.24 30.77
CA LYS A 871 -18.82 -13.00 30.13
C LYS A 871 -19.45 -12.06 31.14
N ASP A 872 -20.32 -12.60 32.00
CA ASP A 872 -21.03 -11.86 33.05
C ASP A 872 -20.03 -11.33 34.08
N ARG A 873 -19.05 -12.17 34.48
CA ARG A 873 -17.95 -11.77 35.37
C ARG A 873 -17.16 -10.60 34.79
N LEU A 874 -16.75 -10.66 33.52
CA LEU A 874 -15.99 -9.57 32.89
C LEU A 874 -16.83 -8.29 32.80
N SER A 875 -18.09 -8.40 32.38
CA SER A 875 -18.96 -7.23 32.25
C SER A 875 -19.25 -6.56 33.58
N ASN A 876 -19.39 -7.33 34.66
CA ASN A 876 -19.66 -6.80 35.99
C ASN A 876 -18.40 -6.18 36.60
N HIS A 877 -17.25 -6.87 36.52
CA HIS A 877 -15.98 -6.41 37.09
C HIS A 877 -15.44 -5.15 36.41
N MET A 878 -15.60 -5.04 35.08
CA MET A 878 -15.05 -3.92 34.31
C MET A 878 -16.09 -2.87 33.91
N GLY A 879 -17.36 -3.06 34.31
CA GLY A 879 -18.46 -2.17 33.95
C GLY A 879 -18.71 -2.10 32.44
N MET A 880 -18.38 -3.16 31.68
CA MET A 880 -18.38 -3.12 30.22
C MET A 880 -19.78 -2.87 29.63
N LEU A 881 -20.82 -3.38 30.30
CA LEU A 881 -22.22 -3.22 29.90
C LEU A 881 -22.93 -2.05 30.62
N ASP A 882 -22.21 -1.27 31.45
CA ASP A 882 -22.79 -0.12 32.13
C ASP A 882 -23.01 1.05 31.15
N HIS A 883 -24.22 1.60 31.15
CA HIS A 883 -24.63 2.67 30.23
C HIS A 883 -23.75 3.93 30.38
N ARG A 884 -23.33 4.24 31.62
CA ARG A 884 -22.46 5.39 31.88
C ARG A 884 -21.09 5.19 31.24
N ARG A 885 -20.47 4.03 31.43
CA ARG A 885 -19.14 3.70 30.87
C ARG A 885 -19.16 3.61 29.35
N ILE A 886 -20.19 3.00 28.78
CA ILE A 886 -20.40 2.98 27.33
C ILE A 886 -20.49 4.41 26.79
N GLY A 887 -21.26 5.28 27.46
CA GLY A 887 -21.38 6.70 27.09
C GLY A 887 -20.04 7.44 27.16
N GLU A 888 -19.26 7.24 28.22
CA GLU A 888 -17.92 7.84 28.39
C GLU A 888 -16.97 7.43 27.27
N ILE A 889 -16.86 6.13 26.96
CA ILE A 889 -15.98 5.62 25.89
C ILE A 889 -16.40 6.14 24.51
N MET A 890 -17.70 6.09 24.20
CA MET A 890 -18.22 6.59 22.92
C MET A 890 -18.05 8.10 22.77
N ALA A 891 -18.19 8.85 23.86
CA ALA A 891 -17.96 10.29 23.86
C ALA A 891 -16.48 10.63 23.59
N VAL A 892 -15.53 9.94 24.24
CA VAL A 892 -14.10 10.16 24.02
C VAL A 892 -13.69 9.83 22.59
N LEU A 893 -14.16 8.68 22.06
CA LEU A 893 -13.92 8.30 20.67
C LEU A 893 -14.54 9.31 19.69
N GLY A 894 -15.74 9.81 19.98
CA GLY A 894 -16.41 10.82 19.16
C GLY A 894 -15.71 12.18 19.17
N VAL A 895 -15.18 12.62 20.32
CA VAL A 895 -14.37 13.84 20.42
C VAL A 895 -13.07 13.69 19.64
N ALA A 896 -12.36 12.57 19.78
CA ALA A 896 -11.16 12.29 19.00
C ALA A 896 -11.46 12.20 17.48
N GLU A 897 -12.58 11.56 17.08
CA GLU A 897 -13.04 11.49 15.68
C GLU A 897 -13.21 12.89 15.11
N GLN A 898 -13.87 13.77 15.87
CA GLN A 898 -14.19 15.12 15.44
C GLN A 898 -12.96 16.02 15.41
N SER A 899 -12.10 15.96 16.42
CA SER A 899 -10.83 16.71 16.46
C SER A 899 -9.91 16.33 15.31
N LEU A 900 -9.81 15.05 14.96
CA LEU A 900 -9.08 14.63 13.75
C LEU A 900 -9.74 15.19 12.48
N ARG A 901 -11.07 15.23 12.40
CA ARG A 901 -11.79 15.67 11.21
C ARG A 901 -11.76 17.19 10.99
N THR A 902 -11.89 17.97 12.05
CA THR A 902 -11.97 19.44 11.97
C THR A 902 -10.63 20.12 12.19
N GLY A 903 -9.72 19.49 12.93
CA GLY A 903 -8.48 20.10 13.40
C GLY A 903 -8.67 21.00 14.63
N ASP A 904 -9.83 20.92 15.29
CA ASP A 904 -10.13 21.69 16.50
C ASP A 904 -9.59 20.98 17.75
N ALA A 905 -9.01 21.77 18.67
CA ALA A 905 -8.46 21.26 19.92
C ALA A 905 -9.58 20.62 20.79
N PRO A 906 -9.35 19.42 21.34
CA PRO A 906 -10.28 18.79 22.26
C PRO A 906 -10.33 19.53 23.61
N PRO A 907 -11.40 19.37 24.41
CA PRO A 907 -11.51 19.95 25.74
C PRO A 907 -10.37 19.53 26.69
N GLU A 908 -9.96 20.42 27.61
CA GLU A 908 -8.98 20.11 28.66
C GLU A 908 -9.46 18.97 29.55
N ILE A 909 -10.71 19.05 30.05
CA ILE A 909 -11.32 18.02 30.88
C ILE A 909 -12.16 17.07 30.01
N LEU A 910 -11.71 15.83 29.94
CA LEU A 910 -12.43 14.70 29.35
C LEU A 910 -12.54 13.58 30.39
N PRO A 911 -13.46 12.61 30.24
CA PRO A 911 -13.55 11.46 31.13
C PRO A 911 -12.41 10.45 30.90
N THR A 912 -11.16 10.93 30.89
CA THR A 912 -9.90 10.20 30.70
C THR A 912 -8.99 10.42 31.92
N PRO A 913 -8.23 9.42 32.39
CA PRO A 913 -8.01 8.11 31.77
C PRO A 913 -9.19 7.15 31.97
N LEU A 914 -9.61 6.50 30.89
CA LEU A 914 -10.62 5.44 30.89
C LEU A 914 -10.14 4.20 31.64
N VAL A 915 -8.83 3.89 31.59
CA VAL A 915 -8.25 2.78 32.36
C VAL A 915 -8.46 2.96 33.86
N ARG A 916 -8.20 4.17 34.37
CA ARG A 916 -8.38 4.51 35.79
C ARG A 916 -9.81 4.25 36.24
N ARG A 917 -10.76 4.75 35.47
CA ARG A 917 -12.19 4.61 35.74
C ARG A 917 -12.66 3.15 35.76
N ALA A 918 -12.11 2.32 34.89
CA ALA A 918 -12.42 0.89 34.86
C ALA A 918 -11.80 0.15 36.05
N LEU A 919 -10.59 0.52 36.46
CA LEU A 919 -9.93 -0.05 37.64
C LEU A 919 -10.59 0.39 38.95
N GLU A 920 -11.01 1.64 39.07
CA GLU A 920 -11.80 2.14 40.21
C GLU A 920 -13.11 1.35 40.32
N HIS A 921 -13.80 1.10 39.21
CA HIS A 921 -15.00 0.27 39.17
C HIS A 921 -14.71 -1.16 39.65
N TRP A 922 -13.62 -1.75 39.15
CA TRP A 922 -13.19 -3.09 39.56
C TRP A 922 -12.89 -3.17 41.06
N GLN A 923 -12.17 -2.20 41.62
CA GLN A 923 -11.90 -2.11 43.06
C GLN A 923 -13.18 -1.99 43.87
N THR A 924 -14.11 -1.12 43.44
CA THR A 924 -15.39 -0.91 44.13
C THR A 924 -16.22 -2.20 44.16
N GLN A 925 -16.25 -2.93 43.04
CA GLN A 925 -16.99 -4.19 42.92
C GLN A 925 -16.34 -5.32 43.72
N THR A 926 -15.01 -5.37 43.76
CA THR A 926 -14.25 -6.38 44.54
C THR A 926 -14.44 -6.20 46.04
N LEU A 927 -14.65 -4.97 46.52
CA LEU A 927 -15.00 -4.68 47.92
C LEU A 927 -16.44 -5.09 48.29
N LEU A 928 -17.32 -5.26 47.29
CA LEU A 928 -18.74 -5.61 47.49
C LEU A 928 -19.02 -7.11 47.32
N ASP A 929 -18.25 -7.81 46.48
CA ASP A 929 -18.35 -9.26 46.29
C ASP A 929 -17.43 -10.02 47.26
N GLU A 930 -17.99 -10.44 48.41
CA GLU A 930 -17.34 -11.35 49.39
C GLU A 930 -17.00 -12.74 48.80
N TYR A 931 -17.50 -13.06 47.60
CA TYR A 931 -17.38 -14.35 46.90
C TYR A 931 -16.46 -14.34 45.66
N ALA A 932 -15.79 -13.22 45.33
CA ALA A 932 -14.94 -13.14 44.14
C ALA A 932 -13.50 -13.68 44.35
N VAL A 933 -13.31 -14.63 45.27
CA VAL A 933 -12.01 -15.27 45.52
C VAL A 933 -11.64 -16.09 44.28
N LEU A 934 -10.49 -15.79 43.66
CA LEU A 934 -9.89 -16.69 42.68
C LEU A 934 -9.57 -18.00 43.39
N ASP A 935 -10.10 -19.11 42.89
CA ASP A 935 -9.77 -20.45 43.37
C ASP A 935 -8.60 -21.02 42.53
N ALA A 936 -7.74 -21.83 43.13
CA ALA A 936 -6.73 -22.60 42.41
C ALA A 936 -7.35 -23.50 41.33
N GLU A 937 -8.60 -23.95 41.53
CA GLU A 937 -9.36 -24.70 40.50
C GLU A 937 -9.68 -23.85 39.26
N MET A 938 -9.84 -22.53 39.38
CA MET A 938 -10.08 -21.66 38.23
C MET A 938 -8.85 -21.54 37.33
N ILE A 939 -7.64 -21.61 37.89
CA ILE A 939 -6.39 -21.60 37.09
C ILE A 939 -6.33 -22.84 36.17
N ARG A 940 -6.92 -23.96 36.58
CA ARG A 940 -6.98 -25.20 35.81
C ARG A 940 -8.06 -25.20 34.72
N ASP A 941 -9.03 -24.28 34.77
CA ASP A 941 -10.06 -24.14 33.75
C ASP A 941 -9.51 -23.48 32.47
N GLU A 942 -9.60 -24.18 31.35
CA GLU A 942 -9.19 -23.67 30.04
C GLU A 942 -9.92 -22.37 29.66
N ASN A 943 -11.18 -22.22 30.11
CA ASN A 943 -11.97 -21.02 29.85
C ASN A 943 -11.49 -19.80 30.64
N TYR A 944 -10.83 -20.02 31.79
CA TYR A 944 -10.26 -18.95 32.61
C TYR A 944 -9.07 -18.28 31.93
N ARG A 945 -8.25 -19.08 31.20
CA ARG A 945 -7.17 -18.54 30.35
C ARG A 945 -7.73 -17.61 29.27
N SER A 946 -8.81 -18.03 28.60
CA SER A 946 -9.52 -17.19 27.62
C SER A 946 -10.12 -15.92 28.25
N TYR A 947 -10.59 -16.00 29.50
CA TYR A 947 -11.07 -14.84 30.26
C TYR A 947 -9.95 -13.83 30.54
N CYS A 948 -8.77 -14.30 30.96
CA CYS A 948 -7.61 -13.45 31.21
C CYS A 948 -7.18 -12.67 29.96
N VAL A 949 -7.21 -13.33 28.79
CA VAL A 949 -6.92 -12.70 27.49
C VAL A 949 -7.94 -11.60 27.17
N ALA A 950 -9.23 -11.87 27.40
CA ALA A 950 -10.28 -10.88 27.17
C ALA A 950 -10.17 -9.68 28.13
N LEU A 951 -9.87 -9.94 29.41
CA LEU A 951 -9.65 -8.89 30.42
C LEU A 951 -8.45 -7.99 30.04
N ALA A 952 -7.31 -8.59 29.71
CA ALA A 952 -6.12 -7.87 29.27
C ALA A 952 -6.37 -7.07 27.99
N ALA A 953 -7.14 -7.64 27.04
CA ALA A 953 -7.50 -6.95 25.81
C ALA A 953 -8.41 -5.73 26.06
N TYR A 954 -9.37 -5.83 27.00
CA TYR A 954 -10.27 -4.74 27.35
C TYR A 954 -9.52 -3.58 28.04
N ILE A 955 -8.66 -3.88 29.02
CA ILE A 955 -7.84 -2.85 29.70
C ILE A 955 -6.91 -2.16 28.70
N SER A 956 -6.25 -2.93 27.84
CA SER A 956 -5.36 -2.38 26.81
C SER A 956 -6.13 -1.54 25.79
N PHE A 957 -7.38 -1.91 25.47
CA PHE A 957 -8.25 -1.16 24.57
C PHE A 957 -8.53 0.24 25.14
N LEU A 958 -8.89 0.33 26.42
CA LEU A 958 -9.09 1.61 27.10
C LEU A 958 -7.80 2.45 27.14
N GLY A 959 -6.66 1.82 27.46
CA GLY A 959 -5.37 2.50 27.52
C GLY A 959 -4.93 3.07 26.17
N LYS A 960 -5.23 2.39 25.07
CA LYS A 960 -4.93 2.90 23.73
C LYS A 960 -5.85 4.06 23.32
N ILE A 961 -7.07 4.13 23.83
CA ILE A 961 -7.93 5.32 23.66
C ILE A 961 -7.36 6.50 24.46
N ASP A 962 -6.88 6.27 25.67
CA ASP A 962 -6.24 7.30 26.48
C ASP A 962 -4.97 7.85 25.79
N GLU A 963 -4.14 6.97 25.23
CA GLU A 963 -2.97 7.33 24.41
C GLU A 963 -3.36 8.16 23.18
N LEU A 964 -4.44 7.78 22.48
CA LEU A 964 -4.97 8.53 21.33
C LEU A 964 -5.29 9.98 21.71
N VAL A 965 -5.98 10.18 22.83
CA VAL A 965 -6.35 11.52 23.31
C VAL A 965 -5.11 12.35 23.63
N LEU A 966 -4.07 11.75 24.24
CA LEU A 966 -2.81 12.44 24.51
C LEU A 966 -2.08 12.88 23.24
N VAL A 967 -2.07 12.05 22.21
CA VAL A 967 -1.48 12.40 20.90
C VAL A 967 -2.25 13.54 20.25
N VAL A 968 -3.59 13.45 20.21
CA VAL A 968 -4.45 14.50 19.62
C VAL A 968 -4.29 15.83 20.36
N LYS A 969 -4.31 15.81 21.71
CA LYS A 969 -4.04 16.99 22.55
C LYS A 969 -2.64 17.54 22.27
N GLY A 970 -1.62 16.69 22.23
CA GLY A 970 -0.23 17.10 22.00
C GLY A 970 -0.03 17.89 20.70
N VAL A 971 -0.81 17.59 19.66
CA VAL A 971 -0.73 18.28 18.36
C VAL A 971 -1.63 19.52 18.31
N LEU A 972 -2.88 19.41 18.75
CA LEU A 972 -3.89 20.47 18.56
C LEU A 972 -3.91 21.49 19.70
N GLY A 973 -3.37 21.12 20.87
CA GLY A 973 -3.54 21.82 22.13
C GLY A 973 -4.80 21.37 22.87
N GLU A 974 -5.17 22.12 23.89
CA GLU A 974 -6.40 21.92 24.67
C GLU A 974 -7.30 23.16 24.52
N ALA A 975 -8.60 22.93 24.37
CA ALA A 975 -9.62 23.97 24.35
C ALA A 975 -10.36 24.01 25.69
N HIS A 976 -10.90 25.19 26.04
CA HIS A 976 -11.72 25.42 27.23
C HIS A 976 -11.00 25.08 28.54
N LEU A 977 -10.21 26.05 29.04
CA LEU A 977 -9.64 26.03 30.38
C LEU A 977 -10.76 26.00 31.41
N VAL A 978 -10.72 25.03 32.33
CA VAL A 978 -11.52 25.05 33.56
C VAL A 978 -10.57 25.20 34.75
#